data_AF-A0A2E6RFR4-F1
#
_entry.id   AF-A0A2E6RFR4-F1
#
_cell.length_a   1.000
_cell.length_b   1.000
_cell.length_c   1.000
_cell.angle_alpha   90.00
_cell.angle_beta   90.00
_cell.angle_gamma   90.00
#
_symmetry.space_group_name_H-M   'P 1'
#
loop_
_entity.id
_entity.type
_entity.pdbx_description
1 polymer ?
#
loop_
_entity_poly.entity_id
_entity_poly.type
_entity_poly.pdbx_seq_one_letter_code
_entity_poly.pdbx_strand_id
1 'polypeptide(L)'
;MKLPPPMPIIAETPPISGPATGHARTRGATGRVPVLPPSSMRNAITAVIAANTRASAGPDNPVANRAPSNAPRATAGPRRNTACQSTVPRRAWDQALAADVSSIDPSAVATAIGTARSIPAPCEISRAVTAGTITRPPPMPNRPARMPAKAPIAINATNSTTRGPLISMNLSGRVLLFLALSLAALAPQAAWSLPADATADERAIFIEAWRKAGQGNEEALREAIDKIPDYVLTPYLRFELRRQTLDDQRGPEMERFLATYRNWSFAESLERQWLGSLAEAGDDAALLRYGTGAADAEIRCRIELARIERGETDGVESRARALWLSPVSQPRACDPLFRWWKREGNPDFDTAWQRFGMAVEAGEYGLARYLRRYLHPDDRMLADGWLNIAIRTASELSSTVDWPDQERARRLVAWGLHRLASSDWERAARLRDRLAARFSFTDDEIGPAARRIALFRAVDLDRGALADIDALPARLIDQQMLEWRLRTSLANGEWAEALASIERMPAEQQIRERWRYWRARALAELGRPEAGLVYATLASESDYYGFLAALRSGQPLTLCSRELDADGEAQRRLLRDAEFNRAIELYRAGLVWHARWTFERVSRRLSANEQRQAALLAAGLGWHDRAIVSLGRSGAMDAYPWRFPVVERERVNAHATRHDVAPALVMGLMRAESAMQADARSPAGARGLLQLMDPTARSVARRHGIDYGGASDLYRPERNIALGVAHLGELQRRFNGDWTLVAAAYNAGISRAEQWQRERPDLERDIWIETLPYFETRDYIPRVLAFATIYEWQLGHDPAVLAQNLLEQPPANTAFACPTT
;
A
#
# COMPACT_ATOMS: atom_id res chain seq x y z
N MET A 1 -8.37 8.52 7.02
CA MET A 1 -7.87 9.24 5.82
C MET A 1 -7.08 10.43 6.30
N LYS A 2 -5.74 10.42 6.22
CA LYS A 2 -4.91 11.62 6.41
C LYS A 2 -4.18 11.83 5.09
N LEU A 3 -4.71 12.73 4.27
CA LEU A 3 -3.97 13.31 3.15
C LEU A 3 -2.87 14.21 3.73
N PRO A 4 -1.68 14.30 3.11
CA PRO A 4 -0.79 15.43 3.36
C PRO A 4 -1.47 16.74 2.91
N PRO A 5 -1.20 17.88 3.56
CA PRO A 5 -1.79 19.17 3.20
C PRO A 5 -1.38 19.59 1.78
N PRO A 6 -2.23 20.35 1.05
CA PRO A 6 -1.92 20.86 -0.27
C PRO A 6 -0.80 21.91 -0.23
N MET A 7 0.08 21.87 -1.23
CA MET A 7 1.20 22.82 -1.38
C MET A 7 0.73 24.24 -1.77
N PRO A 8 1.45 25.29 -1.36
CA PRO A 8 1.41 26.58 -2.04
C PRO A 8 2.24 26.54 -3.33
N ILE A 9 1.66 27.08 -4.40
CA ILE A 9 2.28 27.30 -5.70
C ILE A 9 3.25 28.48 -5.57
N ILE A 10 4.54 28.27 -5.82
CA ILE A 10 5.51 29.37 -5.99
C ILE A 10 5.95 29.35 -7.45
N ALA A 11 5.71 30.48 -8.13
CA ALA A 11 6.05 30.72 -9.52
C ALA A 11 7.56 30.85 -9.73
N GLU A 12 8.02 30.41 -10.90
CA GLU A 12 9.41 30.46 -11.36
C GLU A 12 9.89 31.90 -11.58
N THR A 13 11.12 32.21 -11.16
CA THR A 13 11.89 33.38 -11.61
C THR A 13 13.27 32.96 -12.14
N PRO A 14 13.84 33.69 -13.14
CA PRO A 14 14.98 33.25 -13.95
C PRO A 14 16.36 33.65 -13.35
N PRO A 15 17.48 33.14 -13.90
CA PRO A 15 18.78 33.12 -13.23
C PRO A 15 19.59 34.40 -13.44
N ILE A 16 20.41 34.75 -12.45
CA ILE A 16 21.47 35.76 -12.57
C ILE A 16 22.83 35.07 -12.34
N SER A 17 23.70 35.29 -13.32
CA SER A 17 25.10 34.85 -13.47
C SER A 17 26.10 35.79 -12.77
N GLY A 18 27.21 35.24 -12.25
CA GLY A 18 28.49 35.96 -12.15
C GLY A 18 29.43 35.55 -10.99
N PRO A 19 30.77 35.61 -11.16
CA PRO A 19 31.73 34.66 -10.57
C PRO A 19 32.81 35.29 -9.64
N ALA A 20 33.67 34.46 -9.00
CA ALA A 20 35.12 34.65 -8.71
C ALA A 20 35.58 33.84 -7.47
N THR A 21 36.34 32.76 -7.63
CA THR A 21 37.81 32.60 -7.40
C THR A 21 38.32 32.75 -5.96
N GLY A 22 39.05 31.74 -5.47
CA GLY A 22 39.94 31.84 -4.32
C GLY A 22 40.63 30.53 -3.93
N HIS A 23 41.88 30.34 -4.37
CA HIS A 23 42.79 29.26 -3.97
C HIS A 23 43.32 29.42 -2.53
N ALA A 24 43.56 28.31 -1.81
CA ALA A 24 44.74 28.15 -0.96
C ALA A 24 44.98 26.67 -0.57
N ARG A 25 46.24 26.23 -0.75
CA ARG A 25 46.83 24.94 -0.36
C ARG A 25 47.21 24.97 1.13
N THR A 26 47.29 23.81 1.82
CA THR A 26 48.56 23.12 2.18
C THR A 26 48.41 22.09 3.32
N ARG A 27 49.10 20.94 3.15
CA ARG A 27 49.82 20.05 4.12
C ARG A 27 49.01 19.45 5.28
N GLY A 28 49.03 18.14 5.58
CA GLY A 28 50.05 17.10 5.40
C GLY A 28 50.71 16.80 6.74
N ALA A 29 50.30 15.72 7.43
CA ALA A 29 51.07 15.12 8.54
C ALA A 29 50.69 13.64 8.75
N THR A 30 51.70 12.80 8.58
CA THR A 30 51.77 11.36 8.81
C THR A 30 52.00 11.03 10.29
N GLY A 31 51.43 9.92 10.79
CA GLY A 31 51.83 9.32 12.07
C GLY A 31 51.39 7.86 12.19
N ARG A 32 52.36 6.93 12.27
CA ARG A 32 52.19 5.48 12.50
C ARG A 32 52.59 5.12 13.94
N VAL A 33 51.71 4.33 14.61
CA VAL A 33 51.93 3.12 15.45
C VAL A 33 52.59 3.29 16.85
N PRO A 34 52.04 2.65 17.92
CA PRO A 34 52.52 1.31 18.34
C PRO A 34 51.42 0.26 18.64
N VAL A 35 51.76 -1.00 18.32
CA VAL A 35 51.09 -2.25 18.70
C VAL A 35 51.50 -2.66 20.12
N LEU A 36 50.56 -3.14 20.94
CA LEU A 36 50.82 -3.82 22.24
C LEU A 36 49.85 -5.02 22.43
N PRO A 37 50.20 -6.03 23.26
CA PRO A 37 49.96 -7.46 23.02
C PRO A 37 48.68 -8.07 23.64
N PRO A 38 48.30 -9.32 23.27
CA PRO A 38 47.03 -9.93 23.64
C PRO A 38 47.12 -10.66 25.00
N SER A 39 46.68 -10.00 26.07
CA SER A 39 46.48 -10.66 27.37
C SER A 39 45.55 -9.87 28.31
N SER A 40 44.27 -9.75 27.96
CA SER A 40 43.24 -9.28 28.93
C SER A 40 41.80 -9.68 28.60
N MET A 41 41.59 -10.70 27.75
CA MET A 41 40.24 -11.16 27.35
C MET A 41 39.63 -12.19 28.32
N ARG A 42 40.37 -12.68 29.31
CA ARG A 42 39.87 -13.69 30.28
C ARG A 42 39.21 -13.12 31.53
N ASN A 43 39.46 -11.86 31.88
CA ASN A 43 38.94 -11.25 33.12
C ASN A 43 37.73 -10.32 32.91
N ALA A 44 37.43 -9.91 31.67
CA ALA A 44 36.22 -9.13 31.36
C ALA A 44 34.96 -10.00 31.23
N ILE A 45 35.11 -11.29 30.87
CA ILE A 45 33.99 -12.23 30.68
C ILE A 45 33.49 -12.79 32.02
N THR A 46 34.35 -12.89 33.04
CA THR A 46 33.96 -13.35 34.39
C THR A 46 33.17 -12.29 35.17
N ALA A 47 33.32 -10.99 34.85
CA ALA A 47 32.61 -9.91 35.53
C ALA A 47 31.15 -9.71 35.06
N VAL A 48 30.82 -10.11 33.82
CA VAL A 48 29.45 -9.99 33.27
C VAL A 48 28.56 -11.16 33.69
N ILE A 49 29.13 -12.34 33.96
CA ILE A 49 28.39 -13.53 34.42
C ILE A 49 28.03 -13.44 35.92
N ALA A 50 28.80 -12.71 36.73
CA ALA A 50 28.53 -12.53 38.15
C ALA A 50 27.49 -11.44 38.50
N ALA A 51 27.15 -10.55 37.56
CA ALA A 51 26.18 -9.47 37.77
C ALA A 51 24.71 -9.88 37.55
N ASN A 52 24.44 -10.96 36.81
CA ASN A 52 23.08 -11.41 36.48
C ASN A 52 22.54 -12.55 37.38
N THR A 53 23.23 -12.89 38.46
CA THR A 53 22.84 -13.96 39.40
C THR A 53 22.52 -13.49 40.83
N ARG A 54 22.37 -12.18 41.06
CA ARG A 54 21.94 -11.63 42.37
C ARG A 54 20.72 -10.70 42.23
N ALA A 55 19.55 -11.28 42.06
CA ALA A 55 18.26 -10.63 42.38
C ALA A 55 17.14 -11.67 42.54
N SER A 56 17.30 -12.66 43.42
CA SER A 56 16.20 -13.53 43.88
C SER A 56 16.61 -14.27 45.17
N ALA A 57 15.77 -14.12 46.22
CA ALA A 57 15.80 -14.76 47.56
C ALA A 57 16.78 -14.17 48.59
N GLY A 58 16.44 -13.81 49.84
CA GLY A 58 15.25 -13.86 50.75
C GLY A 58 15.64 -13.08 52.05
N PRO A 59 15.11 -13.28 53.30
CA PRO A 59 13.90 -13.96 53.80
C PRO A 59 13.10 -13.23 54.96
N ASP A 60 11.95 -13.82 55.36
CA ASP A 60 11.22 -13.90 56.67
C ASP A 60 10.67 -12.71 57.54
N ASN A 61 9.31 -12.59 57.56
CA ASN A 61 8.28 -12.50 58.66
C ASN A 61 8.36 -11.49 59.85
N PRO A 62 7.27 -11.21 60.66
CA PRO A 62 5.80 -11.42 60.54
C PRO A 62 4.87 -10.23 61.00
N VAL A 63 3.54 -10.46 61.00
CA VAL A 63 2.44 -9.89 61.87
C VAL A 63 1.35 -8.96 61.25
N ALA A 64 0.14 -9.53 61.18
CA ALA A 64 -1.26 -9.04 61.38
C ALA A 64 -1.64 -7.55 61.20
N ASN A 65 -2.72 -7.24 60.45
CA ASN A 65 -4.12 -7.22 60.93
C ASN A 65 -5.15 -6.64 59.90
N ARG A 66 -6.37 -7.19 59.96
CA ARG A 66 -7.72 -6.61 59.65
C ARG A 66 -8.23 -6.44 58.20
N ALA A 67 -9.26 -7.25 57.91
CA ALA A 67 -10.44 -6.95 57.07
C ALA A 67 -11.38 -5.90 57.77
N PRO A 68 -12.55 -5.45 57.23
CA PRO A 68 -13.32 -5.96 56.07
C PRO A 68 -14.00 -4.90 55.15
N SER A 69 -14.61 -5.37 54.06
CA SER A 69 -16.05 -5.20 53.70
C SER A 69 -16.39 -4.85 52.23
N ASN A 70 -17.41 -5.57 51.76
CA ASN A 70 -18.47 -5.23 50.81
C ASN A 70 -18.24 -5.24 49.27
N ALA A 71 -18.95 -6.19 48.65
CA ALA A 71 -19.32 -6.27 47.23
C ALA A 71 -20.47 -5.26 46.90
N PRO A 72 -20.87 -5.03 45.62
CA PRO A 72 -21.61 -6.04 44.85
C PRO A 72 -21.31 -6.15 43.34
N ARG A 73 -21.81 -7.25 42.79
CA ARG A 73 -21.85 -7.74 41.40
C ARG A 73 -22.50 -6.77 40.39
N ALA A 74 -22.01 -6.77 39.14
CA ALA A 74 -22.88 -6.80 37.96
C ALA A 74 -22.17 -7.27 36.66
N THR A 75 -22.73 -8.35 36.10
CA THR A 75 -23.01 -8.66 34.68
C THR A 75 -21.89 -8.96 33.67
N ALA A 76 -22.02 -10.17 33.12
CA ALA A 76 -21.26 -10.77 32.02
C ALA A 76 -21.78 -10.36 30.63
N GLY A 77 -20.85 -10.15 29.70
CA GLY A 77 -21.05 -10.09 28.24
C GLY A 77 -19.88 -10.82 27.55
N PRO A 78 -20.08 -11.44 26.36
CA PRO A 78 -19.31 -12.61 25.96
C PRO A 78 -17.93 -12.27 25.37
N ARG A 79 -16.92 -12.97 25.89
CA ARG A 79 -15.57 -13.07 25.32
C ARG A 79 -15.61 -13.81 23.97
N ARG A 80 -14.94 -13.27 22.95
CA ARG A 80 -14.37 -14.06 21.84
C ARG A 80 -12.84 -14.02 21.97
N ASN A 81 -12.31 -15.00 22.68
CA ASN A 81 -10.92 -15.42 22.56
C ASN A 81 -10.85 -16.52 21.49
N THR A 82 -9.96 -16.37 20.51
CA THR A 82 -9.24 -17.51 19.92
C THR A 82 -7.79 -17.07 19.78
N ALA A 83 -6.97 -17.55 20.72
CA ALA A 83 -5.54 -17.39 20.77
C ALA A 83 -4.89 -18.50 19.92
N CYS A 84 -3.93 -18.15 19.07
CA CYS A 84 -2.91 -19.09 18.60
C CYS A 84 -1.63 -18.78 19.39
N GLN A 85 -1.35 -19.60 20.41
CA GLN A 85 -0.06 -19.66 21.06
C GLN A 85 0.76 -20.76 20.38
N SER A 86 1.93 -20.43 19.84
CA SER A 86 2.99 -21.39 19.57
C SER A 86 4.25 -20.95 20.29
N THR A 87 4.60 -21.66 21.35
CA THR A 87 5.86 -21.50 22.09
C THR A 87 6.99 -22.19 21.33
N VAL A 88 8.02 -21.44 20.92
CA VAL A 88 9.31 -22.01 20.50
C VAL A 88 10.22 -22.11 21.74
N PRO A 89 10.89 -23.24 22.01
CA PRO A 89 11.77 -23.35 23.18
C PRO A 89 13.09 -22.60 22.95
N ARG A 90 13.33 -21.58 23.78
CA ARG A 90 14.58 -20.78 23.87
C ARG A 90 15.88 -21.60 23.92
N ARG A 91 15.81 -22.85 24.39
CA ARG A 91 16.96 -23.78 24.55
C ARG A 91 17.64 -24.22 23.25
N ALA A 92 16.93 -24.25 22.11
CA ALA A 92 17.54 -24.69 20.85
C ALA A 92 18.47 -23.62 20.24
N TRP A 93 18.14 -22.34 20.47
CA TRP A 93 18.95 -21.20 20.03
C TRP A 93 20.20 -21.03 20.88
N ASP A 94 20.08 -21.21 22.20
CA ASP A 94 21.20 -21.09 23.14
C ASP A 94 22.27 -22.20 22.93
N GLN A 95 21.88 -23.37 22.42
CA GLN A 95 22.82 -24.46 22.11
C GLN A 95 23.54 -24.30 20.76
N ALA A 96 22.94 -23.61 19.78
CA ALA A 96 23.58 -23.34 18.49
C ALA A 96 24.66 -22.24 18.59
N LEU A 97 24.51 -21.31 19.54
CA LEU A 97 25.45 -20.21 19.79
C LEU A 97 26.65 -20.59 20.67
N ALA A 98 26.70 -21.82 21.20
CA ALA A 98 27.74 -22.30 22.11
C ALA A 98 28.80 -23.20 21.45
N ALA A 99 28.75 -23.41 20.13
CA ALA A 99 29.72 -24.25 19.42
C ALA A 99 30.89 -23.42 18.86
N ASP A 100 32.11 -23.90 19.10
CA ASP A 100 33.39 -23.35 18.67
C ASP A 100 33.42 -23.10 17.15
N VAL A 101 33.62 -21.86 16.71
CA VAL A 101 33.53 -21.40 15.30
C VAL A 101 34.82 -21.71 14.50
N SER A 102 35.59 -22.73 14.88
CA SER A 102 36.83 -23.10 14.16
C SER A 102 36.73 -24.35 13.28
N SER A 103 35.55 -24.98 13.13
CA SER A 103 35.41 -26.19 12.30
C SER A 103 34.01 -26.46 11.73
N ILE A 104 33.33 -25.46 11.15
CA ILE A 104 32.00 -25.70 10.54
C ILE A 104 32.15 -26.45 9.20
N ASP A 105 31.67 -27.69 9.20
CA ASP A 105 31.49 -28.58 8.04
C ASP A 105 30.35 -28.06 7.13
N PRO A 106 30.58 -27.91 5.81
CA PRO A 106 29.54 -27.56 4.82
C PRO A 106 28.27 -28.42 4.87
N SER A 107 28.34 -29.67 5.34
CA SER A 107 27.19 -30.57 5.47
C SER A 107 26.20 -30.14 6.58
N ALA A 108 26.67 -29.45 7.61
CA ALA A 108 25.83 -28.92 8.70
C ALA A 108 24.97 -27.73 8.23
N VAL A 109 25.46 -26.96 7.26
CA VAL A 109 24.73 -25.85 6.63
C VAL A 109 23.56 -26.37 5.79
N ALA A 110 23.74 -27.47 5.05
CA ALA A 110 22.67 -28.11 4.29
C ALA A 110 21.53 -28.65 5.20
N THR A 111 21.89 -29.15 6.39
CA THR A 111 20.92 -29.67 7.38
C THR A 111 20.11 -28.54 8.04
N ALA A 112 20.73 -27.38 8.28
CA ALA A 112 20.03 -26.19 8.77
C ALA A 112 19.09 -25.58 7.70
N ILE A 113 19.47 -25.62 6.42
CA ILE A 113 18.62 -25.21 5.28
C ILE A 113 17.40 -26.14 5.14
N GLY A 114 17.56 -27.44 5.36
CA GLY A 114 16.46 -28.42 5.32
C GLY A 114 15.42 -28.25 6.44
N THR A 115 15.83 -27.77 7.61
CA THR A 115 14.94 -27.52 8.77
C THR A 115 14.26 -26.14 8.74
N ALA A 116 14.83 -25.14 8.05
CA ALA A 116 14.18 -23.86 7.80
C ALA A 116 13.01 -23.95 6.80
N ARG A 117 13.06 -24.90 5.85
CA ARG A 117 11.99 -25.15 4.85
C ARG A 117 10.71 -25.78 5.41
N SER A 118 10.73 -26.33 6.62
CA SER A 118 9.60 -27.04 7.24
C SER A 118 8.84 -26.22 8.29
N ILE A 119 9.16 -24.94 8.45
CA ILE A 119 8.43 -24.02 9.34
C ILE A 119 7.23 -23.44 8.55
N PRO A 120 5.97 -23.71 8.95
CA PRO A 120 4.82 -23.06 8.32
C PRO A 120 4.92 -21.55 8.53
N ALA A 121 4.75 -20.80 7.43
CA ALA A 121 4.78 -19.35 7.45
C ALA A 121 3.86 -18.81 8.56
N PRO A 122 4.34 -17.94 9.46
CA PRO A 122 3.46 -17.30 10.42
C PRO A 122 2.37 -16.54 9.66
N CYS A 123 1.12 -16.83 10.02
CA CYS A 123 -0.08 -16.16 9.53
C CYS A 123 -0.08 -14.68 9.92
N GLU A 124 0.67 -13.86 9.18
CA GLU A 124 0.38 -12.47 8.84
C GLU A 124 1.43 -12.01 7.82
N ILE A 125 1.31 -12.54 6.60
CA ILE A 125 1.92 -11.90 5.44
C ILE A 125 1.30 -10.50 5.36
N SER A 126 2.13 -9.51 5.68
CA SER A 126 1.98 -8.08 5.40
C SER A 126 0.71 -7.72 4.60
N ARG A 127 -0.39 -7.47 5.32
CA ARG A 127 -1.53 -6.71 4.79
C ARG A 127 -1.14 -5.28 4.40
N ALA A 128 0.09 -4.85 4.67
CA ALA A 128 0.60 -3.53 4.34
C ALA A 128 1.23 -3.43 2.94
N VAL A 129 1.59 -4.54 2.28
CA VAL A 129 2.29 -4.49 0.96
C VAL A 129 1.37 -4.82 -0.23
N THR A 130 0.17 -5.34 0.00
CA THR A 130 -0.94 -5.31 -0.97
C THR A 130 -1.82 -4.05 -0.85
N ALA A 131 -1.63 -3.23 0.20
CA ALA A 131 -2.44 -2.04 0.45
C ALA A 131 -1.96 -0.77 -0.30
N GLY A 132 -0.78 -0.79 -0.91
CA GLY A 132 -0.17 0.36 -1.60
C GLY A 132 -0.67 0.62 -3.03
N THR A 133 -1.52 -0.24 -3.60
CA THR A 133 -2.01 -0.08 -4.97
C THR A 133 -3.50 -0.40 -5.03
N ILE A 134 -4.33 0.63 -5.19
CA ILE A 134 -5.75 0.61 -5.60
C ILE A 134 -6.53 -0.62 -5.07
N THR A 135 -6.86 -0.66 -3.78
CA THR A 135 -7.69 -1.76 -3.21
C THR A 135 -9.17 -1.43 -3.05
N ARG A 136 -9.57 -0.18 -3.32
CA ARG A 136 -10.98 0.14 -3.56
C ARG A 136 -11.14 0.49 -5.03
N PRO A 137 -11.93 -0.29 -5.79
CA PRO A 137 -12.36 0.20 -7.09
C PRO A 137 -13.13 1.51 -6.80
N PRO A 138 -13.00 2.54 -7.65
CA PRO A 138 -13.63 3.85 -7.41
C PRO A 138 -15.13 3.67 -7.13
N PRO A 139 -15.82 4.57 -6.42
CA PRO A 139 -17.27 4.46 -6.28
C PRO A 139 -17.90 4.28 -7.67
N MET A 140 -18.89 3.39 -7.77
CA MET A 140 -19.60 3.14 -9.01
C MET A 140 -20.03 4.49 -9.60
N PRO A 141 -19.73 4.77 -10.89
CA PRO A 141 -20.15 6.02 -11.48
C PRO A 141 -21.68 6.17 -11.40
N ASN A 142 -22.17 7.38 -11.11
CA ASN A 142 -23.61 7.69 -11.02
C ASN A 142 -24.36 7.51 -12.36
N ARG A 143 -23.64 7.27 -13.45
CA ARG A 143 -24.16 6.91 -14.77
C ARG A 143 -23.56 5.56 -15.17
N PRO A 144 -24.28 4.74 -15.96
CA PRO A 144 -23.73 3.50 -16.46
C PRO A 144 -22.37 3.78 -17.10
N ALA A 145 -21.38 2.97 -16.77
CA ALA A 145 -20.08 3.09 -17.39
C ALA A 145 -20.28 2.98 -18.91
N ARG A 146 -19.92 4.03 -19.66
CA ARG A 146 -19.84 3.93 -21.13
C ARG A 146 -18.91 2.77 -21.41
N MET A 147 -19.40 1.76 -22.13
CA MET A 147 -18.51 0.70 -22.56
C MET A 147 -17.33 1.31 -23.32
N PRO A 148 -16.08 0.89 -23.04
CA PRO A 148 -14.96 1.29 -23.86
C PRO A 148 -15.26 0.90 -25.31
N ALA A 149 -14.85 1.75 -26.26
CA ALA A 149 -15.18 1.56 -27.69
C ALA A 149 -14.65 0.24 -28.30
N LYS A 150 -13.84 -0.53 -27.55
CA LYS A 150 -13.42 -1.89 -27.86
C LYS A 150 -13.45 -2.73 -26.57
N ALA A 151 -13.98 -3.95 -26.66
CA ALA A 151 -13.86 -4.95 -25.61
C ALA A 151 -12.36 -5.18 -25.27
N PRO A 152 -12.01 -5.63 -24.05
CA PRO A 152 -10.66 -6.11 -23.79
C PRO A 152 -10.28 -7.14 -24.87
N ILE A 153 -9.14 -6.91 -25.51
CA ILE A 153 -8.65 -7.72 -26.61
C ILE A 153 -8.58 -9.16 -26.11
N ALA A 154 -9.29 -10.08 -26.77
CA ALA A 154 -9.01 -11.50 -26.64
C ALA A 154 -7.59 -11.71 -27.16
N ILE A 155 -6.61 -11.79 -26.26
CA ILE A 155 -5.27 -12.22 -26.63
C ILE A 155 -5.41 -13.69 -26.96
N ASN A 156 -5.34 -14.03 -28.25
CA ASN A 156 -5.24 -15.41 -28.68
C ASN A 156 -4.06 -16.04 -27.94
N ALA A 157 -4.34 -17.08 -27.16
CA ALA A 157 -3.32 -17.98 -26.63
C ALA A 157 -2.70 -18.75 -27.80
N THR A 158 -1.83 -18.11 -28.56
CA THR A 158 -0.98 -18.79 -29.55
C THR A 158 0.41 -19.00 -28.97
N ASN A 159 0.66 -20.26 -28.63
CA ASN A 159 1.93 -20.98 -28.64
C ASN A 159 3.07 -20.44 -27.76
N SER A 160 3.06 -20.77 -26.48
CA SER A 160 4.29 -21.12 -25.75
C SER A 160 4.48 -22.64 -25.74
N THR A 161 4.88 -23.20 -26.87
CA THR A 161 5.60 -24.49 -26.89
C THR A 161 7.01 -24.22 -27.35
N THR A 162 7.92 -24.04 -26.39
CA THR A 162 9.35 -24.06 -26.61
C THR A 162 9.77 -25.47 -27.00
N ARG A 163 9.93 -25.73 -28.31
CA ARG A 163 10.83 -26.80 -28.79
C ARG A 163 12.15 -26.14 -29.16
N GLY A 164 13.23 -26.57 -28.49
CA GLY A 164 14.59 -26.11 -28.75
C GLY A 164 15.09 -26.46 -30.17
N PRO A 165 16.17 -25.83 -30.63
CA PRO A 165 16.67 -26.04 -31.98
C PRO A 165 17.41 -27.38 -32.07
N LEU A 166 16.96 -28.26 -32.97
CA LEU A 166 17.74 -29.41 -33.38
C LEU A 166 18.66 -29.02 -34.53
N ILE A 167 19.93 -29.34 -34.33
CA ILE A 167 21.09 -29.17 -35.20
C ILE A 167 20.84 -29.84 -36.56
N SER A 168 21.14 -29.11 -37.63
CA SER A 168 21.14 -29.64 -39.00
C SER A 168 22.34 -30.57 -39.22
N MET A 169 22.09 -31.83 -39.55
CA MET A 169 23.07 -32.68 -40.25
C MET A 169 22.43 -33.18 -41.54
N ASN A 170 23.06 -32.80 -42.67
CA ASN A 170 22.81 -33.39 -43.97
C ASN A 170 23.24 -34.86 -43.95
N LEU A 171 22.38 -35.78 -44.38
CA LEU A 171 22.84 -37.03 -44.97
C LEU A 171 21.90 -37.44 -46.11
N SER A 172 22.55 -37.78 -47.21
CA SER A 172 22.00 -38.06 -48.53
C SER A 172 21.32 -39.43 -48.62
N GLY A 173 20.34 -39.54 -49.53
CA GLY A 173 20.24 -40.69 -50.43
C GLY A 173 19.40 -41.90 -50.01
N ARG A 174 18.24 -42.00 -50.69
CA ARG A 174 17.57 -43.23 -51.16
C ARG A 174 16.85 -44.12 -50.14
N VAL A 175 15.57 -44.32 -50.44
CA VAL A 175 14.84 -45.59 -50.61
C VAL A 175 13.42 -45.47 -50.04
N LEU A 176 12.54 -45.03 -50.94
CA LEU A 176 11.17 -45.49 -51.09
C LEU A 176 11.07 -47.02 -50.83
N LEU A 177 10.68 -47.44 -49.63
CA LEU A 177 10.02 -48.74 -49.41
C LEU A 177 9.39 -48.90 -48.01
N PHE A 178 8.66 -47.90 -47.52
CA PHE A 178 7.77 -48.07 -46.34
C PHE A 178 6.45 -47.32 -46.52
N LEU A 179 5.99 -47.23 -47.76
CA LEU A 179 4.77 -46.55 -48.21
C LEU A 179 3.68 -47.60 -48.55
N ALA A 180 3.34 -48.48 -47.60
CA ALA A 180 2.20 -49.39 -47.76
C ALA A 180 1.64 -50.02 -46.45
N LEU A 181 2.22 -49.73 -45.27
CA LEU A 181 1.77 -50.34 -44.00
C LEU A 181 1.58 -49.34 -42.84
N SER A 182 1.37 -48.06 -43.16
CA SER A 182 1.07 -47.00 -42.20
C SER A 182 -0.27 -46.29 -42.46
N LEU A 183 -1.14 -46.88 -43.28
CA LEU A 183 -2.48 -46.36 -43.63
C LEU A 183 -3.62 -46.90 -42.75
N ALA A 184 -3.31 -47.40 -41.55
CA ALA A 184 -4.30 -47.87 -40.57
C ALA A 184 -4.08 -47.30 -39.14
N ALA A 185 -3.40 -46.16 -39.02
CA ALA A 185 -3.27 -45.42 -37.75
C ALA A 185 -3.53 -43.91 -37.91
N LEU A 186 -4.41 -43.53 -38.86
CA LEU A 186 -5.11 -42.25 -38.79
C LEU A 186 -6.20 -42.38 -37.72
N ALA A 187 -5.79 -42.43 -36.46
CA ALA A 187 -6.68 -41.99 -35.39
C ALA A 187 -7.08 -40.55 -35.71
N PRO A 188 -8.37 -40.19 -35.62
CA PRO A 188 -8.75 -38.79 -35.77
C PRO A 188 -7.97 -38.05 -34.69
N GLN A 189 -7.07 -37.17 -35.10
CA GLN A 189 -6.66 -36.10 -34.21
C GLN A 189 -7.93 -35.29 -34.00
N ALA A 190 -8.67 -35.65 -32.96
CA ALA A 190 -9.60 -34.75 -32.34
C ALA A 190 -8.74 -33.55 -31.95
N ALA A 191 -8.70 -32.55 -32.82
CA ALA A 191 -8.37 -31.20 -32.41
C ALA A 191 -9.33 -30.95 -31.25
N TRP A 192 -8.78 -30.82 -30.04
CA TRP A 192 -9.56 -30.34 -28.91
C TRP A 192 -9.92 -28.91 -29.26
N SER A 193 -11.02 -28.73 -30.01
CA SER A 193 -11.68 -27.45 -30.13
C SER A 193 -12.02 -27.05 -28.71
N LEU A 194 -11.45 -25.93 -28.25
CA LEU A 194 -11.93 -25.28 -27.03
C LEU A 194 -13.47 -25.27 -27.11
N PRO A 195 -14.18 -25.72 -26.06
CA PRO A 195 -15.63 -25.69 -26.09
C PRO A 195 -16.06 -24.29 -26.51
N ALA A 196 -16.91 -24.22 -27.55
CA ALA A 196 -17.43 -22.96 -28.03
C ALA A 196 -17.97 -22.17 -26.84
N ASP A 197 -17.66 -20.87 -26.80
CA ASP A 197 -18.09 -19.98 -25.73
C ASP A 197 -19.62 -19.89 -25.75
N ALA A 198 -20.27 -20.78 -25.01
CA ALA A 198 -21.71 -21.07 -25.14
C ALA A 198 -22.60 -19.87 -24.87
N THR A 199 -22.07 -18.82 -24.23
CA THR A 199 -22.77 -17.58 -23.90
C THR A 199 -22.38 -16.40 -24.80
N ALA A 200 -21.63 -16.62 -25.89
CA ALA A 200 -21.13 -15.54 -26.74
C ALA A 200 -22.26 -14.68 -27.35
N ASP A 201 -23.31 -15.32 -27.86
CA ASP A 201 -24.47 -14.62 -28.45
C ASP A 201 -25.25 -13.84 -27.40
N GLU A 202 -25.50 -14.45 -26.24
CA GLU A 202 -26.16 -13.79 -25.11
C GLU A 202 -25.36 -12.58 -24.60
N ARG A 203 -24.04 -12.73 -24.54
CA ARG A 203 -23.12 -11.64 -24.17
C ARG A 203 -23.17 -10.50 -25.16
N ALA A 204 -23.25 -10.78 -26.46
CA ALA A 204 -23.37 -9.74 -27.49
C ALA A 204 -24.68 -8.95 -27.33
N ILE A 205 -25.80 -9.64 -27.07
CA ILE A 205 -27.10 -9.01 -26.76
C ILE A 205 -26.98 -8.13 -25.51
N PHE A 206 -26.38 -8.65 -24.44
CA PHE A 206 -26.16 -7.91 -23.19
C PHE A 206 -25.33 -6.63 -23.41
N ILE A 207 -24.21 -6.73 -24.12
CA ILE A 207 -23.30 -5.61 -24.42
C ILE A 207 -24.04 -4.48 -25.13
N GLU A 208 -24.81 -4.84 -26.16
CA GLU A 208 -25.57 -3.87 -26.95
C GLU A 208 -26.69 -3.22 -26.12
N ALA A 209 -27.43 -4.00 -25.34
CA ALA A 209 -28.46 -3.49 -24.44
C ALA A 209 -27.88 -2.55 -23.38
N TRP A 210 -26.76 -2.91 -22.76
CA TRP A 210 -26.06 -2.07 -21.79
C TRP A 210 -25.57 -0.75 -22.40
N ARG A 211 -25.06 -0.79 -23.63
CA ARG A 211 -24.66 0.42 -24.38
C ARG A 211 -25.85 1.35 -24.62
N LYS A 212 -27.00 0.79 -25.05
CA LYS A 212 -28.26 1.53 -25.25
C LYS A 212 -28.84 2.05 -23.92
N ALA A 213 -28.70 1.32 -22.82
CA ALA A 213 -29.07 1.78 -21.48
C ALA A 213 -28.33 3.05 -21.08
N GLY A 214 -27.07 3.20 -21.49
CA GLY A 214 -26.30 4.43 -21.33
C GLY A 214 -26.86 5.66 -22.05
N GLN A 215 -27.87 5.47 -22.90
CA GLN A 215 -28.59 6.51 -23.64
C GLN A 215 -30.03 6.70 -23.11
N GLY A 216 -30.43 5.98 -22.04
CA GLY A 216 -31.78 6.05 -21.48
C GLY A 216 -32.82 5.21 -22.23
N ASN A 217 -32.39 4.25 -23.06
CA ASN A 217 -33.31 3.42 -23.84
C ASN A 217 -33.82 2.21 -23.02
N GLU A 218 -34.97 2.38 -22.37
CA GLU A 218 -35.61 1.34 -21.58
C GLU A 218 -36.21 0.19 -22.42
N GLU A 219 -36.70 0.49 -23.63
CA GLU A 219 -37.29 -0.53 -24.51
C GLU A 219 -36.25 -1.57 -24.91
N ALA A 220 -35.05 -1.12 -25.25
CA ALA A 220 -33.93 -1.99 -25.54
C ALA A 220 -33.51 -2.85 -24.33
N LEU A 221 -33.64 -2.32 -23.11
CA LEU A 221 -33.41 -3.10 -21.89
C LEU A 221 -34.47 -4.20 -21.73
N ARG A 222 -35.75 -3.88 -21.89
CA ARG A 222 -36.87 -4.84 -21.78
C ARG A 222 -36.73 -5.95 -22.84
N GLU A 223 -36.52 -5.57 -24.10
CA GLU A 223 -36.33 -6.51 -25.21
C GLU A 223 -35.15 -7.47 -24.95
N ALA A 224 -34.03 -6.95 -24.46
CA ALA A 224 -32.89 -7.80 -24.13
C ALA A 224 -33.17 -8.72 -22.94
N ILE A 225 -33.80 -8.23 -21.87
CA ILE A 225 -34.16 -9.06 -20.71
C ILE A 225 -35.05 -10.24 -21.12
N ASP A 226 -35.97 -10.03 -22.06
CA ASP A 226 -36.87 -11.07 -22.57
C ASP A 226 -36.16 -12.07 -23.48
N LYS A 227 -35.15 -11.62 -24.26
CA LYS A 227 -34.36 -12.48 -25.15
C LYS A 227 -33.37 -13.39 -24.41
N ILE A 228 -32.81 -12.91 -23.30
CA ILE A 228 -31.76 -13.63 -22.54
C ILE A 228 -32.14 -13.76 -21.05
N PRO A 229 -33.30 -14.35 -20.71
CA PRO A 229 -33.81 -14.34 -19.34
C PRO A 229 -32.91 -15.08 -18.34
N ASP A 230 -32.21 -16.12 -18.81
CA ASP A 230 -31.35 -17.01 -18.01
C ASP A 230 -29.86 -16.65 -18.07
N TYR A 231 -29.48 -15.65 -18.87
CA TYR A 231 -28.08 -15.22 -18.95
C TYR A 231 -27.61 -14.65 -17.61
N VAL A 232 -26.40 -15.04 -17.19
CA VAL A 232 -25.86 -14.73 -15.85
C VAL A 232 -25.78 -13.22 -15.55
N LEU A 233 -25.70 -12.37 -16.58
CA LEU A 233 -25.65 -10.92 -16.44
C LEU A 233 -26.99 -10.22 -16.60
N THR A 234 -28.08 -10.90 -16.95
CA THR A 234 -29.41 -10.30 -17.10
C THR A 234 -29.90 -9.53 -15.86
N PRO A 235 -29.57 -9.92 -14.61
CA PRO A 235 -29.87 -9.08 -13.45
C PRO A 235 -29.22 -7.70 -13.47
N TYR A 236 -28.09 -7.50 -14.16
CA TYR A 236 -27.50 -6.17 -14.36
C TYR A 236 -28.37 -5.30 -15.29
N LEU A 237 -28.99 -5.89 -16.34
CA LEU A 237 -29.96 -5.16 -17.17
C LEU A 237 -31.22 -4.80 -16.35
N ARG A 238 -31.70 -5.72 -15.52
CA ARG A 238 -32.84 -5.48 -14.60
C ARG A 238 -32.54 -4.38 -13.58
N PHE A 239 -31.29 -4.29 -13.12
CA PHE A 239 -30.82 -3.19 -12.28
C PHE A 239 -30.86 -1.85 -13.05
N GLU A 240 -30.29 -1.79 -14.25
CA GLU A 240 -30.25 -0.56 -15.05
C GLU A 240 -31.65 -0.06 -15.42
N LEU A 241 -32.59 -0.97 -15.71
CA LEU A 241 -33.98 -0.61 -15.95
C LEU A 241 -34.58 0.06 -14.72
N ARG A 242 -34.45 -0.57 -13.54
CA ARG A 242 -34.96 -0.02 -12.27
C ARG A 242 -34.34 1.32 -11.90
N ARG A 243 -33.05 1.51 -12.20
CA ARG A 243 -32.34 2.77 -11.98
C ARG A 243 -32.88 3.89 -12.87
N GLN A 244 -33.39 3.56 -14.06
CA GLN A 244 -33.99 4.53 -14.99
C GLN A 244 -35.45 4.84 -14.65
N THR A 245 -36.16 3.87 -14.06
CA THR A 245 -37.58 3.98 -13.72
C THR A 245 -37.81 4.05 -12.20
N LEU A 246 -36.97 4.79 -11.46
CA LEU A 246 -37.00 4.82 -9.99
C LEU A 246 -38.36 5.29 -9.45
N ASP A 247 -38.95 6.29 -10.08
CA ASP A 247 -40.25 6.87 -9.69
C ASP A 247 -41.40 5.86 -9.80
N ASP A 248 -41.28 4.87 -10.68
CA ASP A 248 -42.27 3.81 -10.88
C ASP A 248 -42.07 2.61 -9.94
N GLN A 249 -40.98 2.57 -9.16
CA GLN A 249 -40.64 1.40 -8.34
C GLN A 249 -41.48 1.36 -7.06
N ARG A 250 -42.48 0.47 -7.04
CA ARG A 250 -43.23 0.14 -5.83
C ARG A 250 -42.31 -0.48 -4.77
N GLY A 251 -42.45 -0.03 -3.53
CA GLY A 251 -41.54 -0.42 -2.45
C GLY A 251 -41.30 -1.93 -2.25
N PRO A 252 -42.33 -2.79 -2.26
CA PRO A 252 -42.13 -4.24 -2.08
C PRO A 252 -41.41 -4.94 -3.24
N GLU A 253 -41.45 -4.39 -4.46
CA GLU A 253 -40.73 -4.95 -5.61
C GLU A 253 -39.24 -4.63 -5.54
N MET A 254 -38.90 -3.39 -5.18
CA MET A 254 -37.53 -2.98 -4.98
C MET A 254 -36.89 -3.67 -3.76
N GLU A 255 -37.61 -3.78 -2.64
CA GLU A 255 -37.14 -4.51 -1.46
C GLU A 255 -36.77 -5.96 -1.82
N ARG A 256 -37.65 -6.68 -2.53
CA ARG A 256 -37.36 -8.05 -2.99
C ARG A 256 -36.15 -8.09 -3.91
N PHE A 257 -36.05 -7.17 -4.86
CA PHE A 257 -34.91 -7.09 -5.78
C PHE A 257 -33.58 -6.88 -5.02
N LEU A 258 -33.53 -5.90 -4.12
CA LEU A 258 -32.35 -5.62 -3.30
C LEU A 258 -32.05 -6.76 -2.32
N ALA A 259 -33.05 -7.44 -1.77
CA ALA A 259 -32.85 -8.61 -0.91
C ALA A 259 -32.22 -9.79 -1.67
N THR A 260 -32.68 -10.04 -2.91
CA THR A 260 -32.09 -11.05 -3.81
C THR A 260 -30.66 -10.70 -4.21
N TYR A 261 -30.41 -9.42 -4.53
CA TYR A 261 -29.14 -8.96 -5.09
C TYR A 261 -28.24 -8.21 -4.10
N ARG A 262 -28.48 -8.33 -2.78
CA ARG A 262 -27.75 -7.59 -1.72
C ARG A 262 -26.23 -7.67 -1.79
N ASN A 263 -25.74 -8.77 -2.37
CA ASN A 263 -24.32 -9.09 -2.52
C ASN A 263 -23.81 -8.84 -3.94
N TRP A 264 -24.50 -8.04 -4.75
CA TRP A 264 -24.09 -7.65 -6.09
C TRP A 264 -23.50 -6.25 -6.08
N SER A 265 -22.61 -6.00 -7.03
CA SER A 265 -21.78 -4.79 -7.08
C SER A 265 -22.58 -3.49 -7.28
N PHE A 266 -23.83 -3.57 -7.76
CA PHE A 266 -24.73 -2.43 -7.95
C PHE A 266 -25.67 -2.15 -6.76
N ALA A 267 -25.84 -3.08 -5.82
CA ALA A 267 -26.97 -3.07 -4.89
C ALA A 267 -27.01 -1.83 -3.99
N GLU A 268 -25.88 -1.50 -3.34
CA GLU A 268 -25.77 -0.33 -2.47
C GLU A 268 -26.03 0.99 -3.21
N SER A 269 -25.57 1.07 -4.47
CA SER A 269 -25.78 2.26 -5.30
C SER A 269 -27.26 2.43 -5.68
N LEU A 270 -27.93 1.33 -6.03
CA LEU A 270 -29.36 1.34 -6.34
C LEU A 270 -30.19 1.69 -5.10
N GLU A 271 -29.90 1.06 -3.96
CA GLU A 271 -30.58 1.33 -2.69
C GLU A 271 -30.50 2.80 -2.31
N ARG A 272 -29.31 3.41 -2.40
CA ARG A 272 -29.12 4.84 -2.12
C ARG A 272 -29.96 5.72 -3.05
N GLN A 273 -29.95 5.45 -4.35
CA GLN A 273 -30.72 6.23 -5.33
C GLN A 273 -32.24 6.08 -5.11
N TRP A 274 -32.69 4.87 -4.82
CA TRP A 274 -34.10 4.59 -4.55
C TRP A 274 -34.58 5.24 -3.26
N LEU A 275 -33.86 5.09 -2.14
CA LEU A 275 -34.19 5.77 -0.90
C LEU A 275 -34.17 7.30 -1.05
N GLY A 276 -33.25 7.83 -1.87
CA GLY A 276 -33.26 9.23 -2.28
C GLY A 276 -34.56 9.64 -2.98
N SER A 277 -35.00 8.87 -3.99
CA SER A 277 -36.26 9.14 -4.72
C SER A 277 -37.49 9.10 -3.81
N LEU A 278 -37.57 8.13 -2.87
CA LEU A 278 -38.68 8.07 -1.90
C LEU A 278 -38.72 9.33 -1.03
N ALA A 279 -37.55 9.82 -0.63
CA ALA A 279 -37.43 10.97 0.24
C ALA A 279 -37.66 12.30 -0.50
N GLU A 280 -37.45 12.34 -1.83
CA GLU A 280 -37.85 13.46 -2.69
C GLU A 280 -39.36 13.46 -2.96
N ALA A 281 -39.97 12.28 -3.07
CA ALA A 281 -41.42 12.10 -3.21
C ALA A 281 -42.22 12.36 -1.92
N GLY A 282 -41.54 12.45 -0.76
CA GLY A 282 -42.19 12.62 0.55
C GLY A 282 -42.88 11.37 1.08
N ASP A 283 -42.48 10.17 0.64
CA ASP A 283 -43.03 8.90 1.14
C ASP A 283 -42.33 8.45 2.42
N ASP A 284 -42.67 9.13 3.52
CA ASP A 284 -42.10 8.88 4.85
C ASP A 284 -42.38 7.46 5.36
N ALA A 285 -43.55 6.90 5.03
CA ALA A 285 -43.90 5.55 5.43
C ALA A 285 -42.98 4.52 4.77
N ALA A 286 -42.71 4.67 3.46
CA ALA A 286 -41.75 3.82 2.76
C ALA A 286 -40.32 4.06 3.24
N LEU A 287 -39.91 5.31 3.45
CA LEU A 287 -38.58 5.64 3.92
C LEU A 287 -38.29 5.04 5.31
N LEU A 288 -39.25 5.10 6.23
CA LEU A 288 -39.14 4.48 7.56
C LEU A 288 -39.14 2.95 7.51
N ARG A 289 -39.83 2.36 6.54
CA ARG A 289 -39.88 0.91 6.35
C ARG A 289 -38.59 0.36 5.77
N TYR A 290 -38.09 0.97 4.71
CA TYR A 290 -36.98 0.43 3.91
C TYR A 290 -35.62 1.06 4.23
N GLY A 291 -35.58 2.28 4.79
CA GLY A 291 -34.36 3.04 4.99
C GLY A 291 -33.61 2.78 6.30
N THR A 292 -34.13 1.93 7.21
CA THR A 292 -33.58 1.75 8.57
C THR A 292 -32.10 1.34 8.61
N GLY A 293 -31.57 0.72 7.55
CA GLY A 293 -30.16 0.34 7.40
C GLY A 293 -29.28 1.31 6.61
N ALA A 294 -29.81 2.46 6.18
CA ALA A 294 -29.11 3.37 5.27
C ALA A 294 -27.82 3.93 5.89
N ALA A 295 -26.71 3.85 5.15
CA ALA A 295 -25.42 4.40 5.57
C ALA A 295 -25.28 5.90 5.25
N ASP A 296 -26.01 6.39 4.25
CA ASP A 296 -25.92 7.76 3.74
C ASP A 296 -26.47 8.79 4.73
N ALA A 297 -25.73 9.88 4.94
CA ALA A 297 -26.09 10.89 5.95
C ALA A 297 -27.36 11.66 5.60
N GLU A 298 -27.59 11.96 4.32
CA GLU A 298 -28.81 12.66 3.89
C GLU A 298 -30.04 11.78 4.12
N ILE A 299 -29.99 10.51 3.70
CA ILE A 299 -31.08 9.57 3.91
C ILE A 299 -31.39 9.41 5.41
N ARG A 300 -30.35 9.24 6.24
CA ARG A 300 -30.52 9.13 7.70
C ARG A 300 -31.16 10.37 8.31
N CYS A 301 -30.77 11.57 7.87
CA CYS A 301 -31.40 12.81 8.35
C CYS A 301 -32.88 12.88 8.00
N ARG A 302 -33.26 12.46 6.78
CA ARG A 302 -34.66 12.43 6.33
C ARG A 302 -35.49 11.39 7.09
N ILE A 303 -34.92 10.22 7.37
CA ILE A 303 -35.56 9.19 8.23
C ILE A 303 -35.90 9.76 9.60
N GLU A 304 -34.96 10.45 10.25
CA GLU A 304 -35.23 11.03 11.57
C GLU A 304 -36.28 12.15 11.52
N LEU A 305 -36.33 12.92 10.42
CA LEU A 305 -37.39 13.91 10.21
C LEU A 305 -38.78 13.26 10.06
N ALA A 306 -38.89 12.21 9.26
CA ALA A 306 -40.12 11.43 9.13
C ALA A 306 -40.62 10.89 10.49
N ARG A 307 -39.70 10.48 11.38
CA ARG A 307 -40.06 10.06 12.76
C ARG A 307 -40.62 11.21 13.59
N ILE A 308 -39.97 12.38 13.53
CA ILE A 308 -40.40 13.58 14.24
C ILE A 308 -41.81 14.00 13.81
N GLU A 309 -42.10 14.00 12.51
CA GLU A 309 -43.39 14.38 11.96
C GLU A 309 -44.53 13.44 12.40
N ARG A 310 -44.20 12.19 12.72
CA ARG A 310 -45.13 11.18 13.25
C ARG A 310 -45.22 11.17 14.78
N GLY A 311 -44.46 12.02 15.47
CA GLY A 311 -44.38 12.02 16.93
C GLY A 311 -43.56 10.87 17.53
N GLU A 312 -42.82 10.12 16.71
CA GLU A 312 -41.96 8.99 17.12
C GLU A 312 -40.57 9.50 17.54
N THR A 313 -40.49 10.34 18.57
CA THR A 313 -39.24 11.05 18.94
C THR A 313 -38.25 10.23 19.77
N ASP A 314 -38.61 9.02 20.17
CA ASP A 314 -37.76 8.15 20.99
C ASP A 314 -36.39 7.88 20.34
N GLY A 315 -35.34 8.29 21.06
CA GLY A 315 -33.95 8.14 20.64
C GLY A 315 -33.50 9.01 19.47
N VAL A 316 -34.37 9.89 18.93
CA VAL A 316 -34.03 10.77 17.80
C VAL A 316 -32.90 11.71 18.18
N GLU A 317 -32.87 12.25 19.40
CA GLU A 317 -31.79 13.13 19.87
C GLU A 317 -30.41 12.46 19.78
N SER A 318 -30.31 11.20 20.20
CA SER A 318 -29.04 10.45 20.15
C SER A 318 -28.57 10.22 18.72
N ARG A 319 -29.51 9.92 17.80
CA ARG A 319 -29.20 9.73 16.38
C ARG A 319 -28.87 11.06 15.68
N ALA A 320 -29.55 12.14 16.05
CA ALA A 320 -29.24 13.50 15.61
C ALA A 320 -27.86 13.94 16.09
N ARG A 321 -27.48 13.65 17.34
CA ARG A 321 -26.11 13.90 17.86
C ARG A 321 -25.05 13.15 17.05
N ALA A 322 -25.29 11.89 16.74
CA ALA A 322 -24.38 11.08 15.91
C ALA A 322 -24.22 11.64 14.49
N LEU A 323 -25.28 12.23 13.92
CA LEU A 323 -25.23 12.94 12.64
C LEU A 323 -24.57 14.32 12.78
N TRP A 324 -24.76 15.02 13.90
CA TRP A 324 -24.17 16.33 14.14
C TRP A 324 -22.65 16.26 14.33
N LEU A 325 -22.15 15.26 15.06
CA LEU A 325 -20.72 15.05 15.34
C LEU A 325 -19.96 14.56 14.10
N SER A 326 -19.84 15.44 13.11
CA SER A 326 -19.12 15.25 11.85
C SER A 326 -18.03 16.32 11.70
N PRO A 327 -16.83 15.95 11.19
CA PRO A 327 -15.76 16.91 10.92
C PRO A 327 -16.06 17.84 9.75
N VAL A 328 -17.05 17.49 8.92
CA VAL A 328 -17.43 18.23 7.70
C VAL A 328 -18.85 18.77 7.79
N SER A 329 -19.17 19.69 6.89
CA SER A 329 -20.54 20.19 6.72
C SER A 329 -21.45 19.03 6.29
N GLN A 330 -22.60 18.91 6.95
CA GLN A 330 -23.58 17.88 6.58
C GLN A 330 -24.43 18.34 5.39
N PRO A 331 -25.07 17.40 4.68
CA PRO A 331 -26.04 17.73 3.63
C PRO A 331 -27.10 18.69 4.14
N ARG A 332 -27.56 19.61 3.28
CA ARG A 332 -28.62 20.59 3.63
C ARG A 332 -29.91 19.93 4.13
N ALA A 333 -30.19 18.71 3.68
CA ALA A 333 -31.31 17.89 4.15
C ALA A 333 -31.28 17.63 5.68
N CYS A 334 -30.12 17.77 6.34
CA CYS A 334 -29.99 17.64 7.79
C CYS A 334 -30.34 18.93 8.57
N ASP A 335 -30.44 20.08 7.91
CA ASP A 335 -30.70 21.36 8.60
C ASP A 335 -32.03 21.37 9.38
N PRO A 336 -33.16 20.83 8.85
CA PRO A 336 -34.39 20.76 9.63
C PRO A 336 -34.26 19.87 10.87
N LEU A 337 -33.54 18.74 10.77
CA LEU A 337 -33.30 17.84 11.89
C LEU A 337 -32.51 18.56 12.99
N PHE A 338 -31.46 19.28 12.62
CA PHE A 338 -30.66 20.03 13.58
C PHE A 338 -31.39 21.24 14.15
N ARG A 339 -32.33 21.84 13.43
CA ARG A 339 -33.24 22.86 14.00
C ARG A 339 -34.18 22.26 15.04
N TRP A 340 -34.75 21.08 14.77
CA TRP A 340 -35.55 20.36 15.75
C TRP A 340 -34.70 20.02 16.99
N TRP A 341 -33.55 19.38 16.77
CA TRP A 341 -32.62 18.97 17.84
C TRP A 341 -32.19 20.16 18.70
N LYS A 342 -32.03 21.35 18.09
CA LYS A 342 -31.72 22.59 18.80
C LYS A 342 -32.85 23.06 19.71
N ARG A 343 -34.12 22.89 19.32
CA ARG A 343 -35.26 23.24 20.18
C ARG A 343 -35.34 22.33 21.41
N GLU A 344 -34.86 21.09 21.31
CA GLU A 344 -34.68 20.16 22.43
C GLU A 344 -33.46 20.50 23.32
N GLY A 345 -32.87 21.69 23.19
CA GLY A 345 -31.77 22.17 24.06
C GLY A 345 -30.36 21.77 23.62
N ASN A 346 -30.18 21.22 22.42
CA ASN A 346 -28.88 20.77 21.91
C ASN A 346 -28.24 21.73 20.88
N PRO A 347 -26.96 21.56 20.51
CA PRO A 347 -25.95 20.83 21.27
C PRO A 347 -25.66 21.51 22.61
N ASP A 348 -25.30 20.73 23.62
CA ASP A 348 -24.59 21.26 24.79
C ASP A 348 -23.20 21.82 24.40
N PHE A 349 -22.58 22.58 25.32
CA PHE A 349 -21.30 23.23 25.06
C PHE A 349 -20.16 22.24 24.75
N ASP A 350 -20.16 21.06 25.38
CA ASP A 350 -19.12 20.04 25.17
C ASP A 350 -19.23 19.38 23.79
N THR A 351 -20.45 19.05 23.37
CA THR A 351 -20.75 18.51 22.04
C THR A 351 -20.45 19.56 20.96
N ALA A 352 -20.73 20.83 21.22
CA ALA A 352 -20.37 21.93 20.33
C ALA A 352 -18.84 22.10 20.23
N TRP A 353 -18.12 22.04 21.35
CA TRP A 353 -16.66 22.09 21.40
C TRP A 353 -16.02 20.91 20.65
N GLN A 354 -16.55 19.70 20.84
CA GLN A 354 -16.10 18.51 20.12
C GLN A 354 -16.23 18.69 18.61
N ARG A 355 -17.39 19.12 18.12
CA ARG A 355 -17.58 19.35 16.67
C ARG A 355 -16.70 20.49 16.15
N PHE A 356 -16.54 21.57 16.93
CA PHE A 356 -15.66 22.67 16.59
C PHE A 356 -14.22 22.16 16.36
N GLY A 357 -13.70 21.37 17.30
CA GLY A 357 -12.36 20.78 17.18
C GLY A 357 -12.21 19.86 15.99
N MET A 358 -13.18 18.98 15.76
CA MET A 358 -13.20 18.10 14.58
C MET A 358 -13.15 18.91 13.27
N ALA A 359 -13.87 20.03 13.18
CA ALA A 359 -13.85 20.90 12.01
C ALA A 359 -12.50 21.62 11.84
N VAL A 360 -11.89 22.13 12.93
CA VAL A 360 -10.55 22.75 12.89
C VAL A 360 -9.50 21.76 12.40
N GLU A 361 -9.50 20.54 12.95
CA GLU A 361 -8.54 19.50 12.57
C GLU A 361 -8.74 18.97 11.14
N ALA A 362 -9.98 18.99 10.64
CA ALA A 362 -10.30 18.63 9.26
C ALA A 362 -9.99 19.75 8.24
N GLY A 363 -9.61 20.94 8.69
CA GLY A 363 -9.39 22.10 7.81
C GLY A 363 -10.67 22.82 7.37
N GLU A 364 -11.81 22.48 7.96
CA GLU A 364 -13.13 23.05 7.67
C GLU A 364 -13.34 24.37 8.43
N TYR A 365 -12.44 25.34 8.19
CA TYR A 365 -12.40 26.61 8.94
C TYR A 365 -13.68 27.44 8.82
N GLY A 366 -14.39 27.34 7.68
CA GLY A 366 -15.70 27.97 7.51
C GLY A 366 -16.73 27.43 8.49
N LEU A 367 -16.80 26.10 8.62
CA LEU A 367 -17.67 25.43 9.58
C LEU A 367 -17.24 25.73 11.03
N ALA A 368 -15.94 25.69 11.33
CA ALA A 368 -15.43 26.03 12.67
C ALA A 368 -15.88 27.44 13.10
N ARG A 369 -15.74 28.45 12.21
CA ARG A 369 -16.24 29.81 12.48
C ARG A 369 -17.74 29.85 12.74
N TYR A 370 -18.53 29.10 11.97
CA TYR A 370 -19.97 29.00 12.18
C TYR A 370 -20.30 28.41 13.56
N LEU A 371 -19.58 27.36 13.98
CA LEU A 371 -19.81 26.62 15.21
C LEU A 371 -19.49 27.43 16.49
N ARG A 372 -18.70 28.50 16.40
CA ARG A 372 -18.39 29.41 17.53
C ARG A 372 -19.62 29.90 18.29
N ARG A 373 -20.76 30.06 17.59
CA ARG A 373 -22.02 30.53 18.21
C ARG A 373 -22.62 29.56 19.23
N TYR A 374 -22.20 28.29 19.19
CA TYR A 374 -22.67 27.23 20.08
C TYR A 374 -21.71 26.96 21.24
N LEU A 375 -20.59 27.68 21.33
CA LEU A 375 -19.61 27.51 22.40
C LEU A 375 -19.94 28.40 23.61
N HIS A 376 -19.49 27.96 24.79
CA HIS A 376 -19.56 28.77 26.00
C HIS A 376 -18.79 30.09 25.80
N PRO A 377 -19.28 31.24 26.29
CA PRO A 377 -18.60 32.53 26.14
C PRO A 377 -17.12 32.51 26.56
N ASP A 378 -16.81 31.86 27.68
CA ASP A 378 -15.45 31.77 28.25
C ASP A 378 -14.48 30.98 27.36
N ASP A 379 -15.00 30.09 26.51
CA ASP A 379 -14.21 29.25 25.61
C ASP A 379 -13.89 29.93 24.28
N ARG A 380 -14.55 31.05 23.97
CA ARG A 380 -14.43 31.70 22.66
C ARG A 380 -13.00 32.19 22.40
N MET A 381 -12.32 32.70 23.43
CA MET A 381 -10.92 33.11 23.31
C MET A 381 -10.02 31.93 22.89
N LEU A 382 -10.17 30.77 23.54
CA LEU A 382 -9.39 29.57 23.21
C LEU A 382 -9.78 28.98 21.85
N ALA A 383 -11.07 29.03 21.49
CA ALA A 383 -11.53 28.61 20.16
C ALA A 383 -10.93 29.47 19.05
N ASP A 384 -10.90 30.79 19.23
CA ASP A 384 -10.30 31.74 18.29
C ASP A 384 -8.80 31.54 18.18
N GLY A 385 -8.14 31.35 19.32
CA GLY A 385 -6.74 30.99 19.41
C GLY A 385 -6.43 29.69 18.65
N TRP A 386 -7.20 28.63 18.87
CA TRP A 386 -7.02 27.35 18.20
C TRP A 386 -7.18 27.48 16.67
N LEU A 387 -8.23 28.19 16.23
CA LEU A 387 -8.45 28.44 14.81
C LEU A 387 -7.29 29.24 14.19
N ASN A 388 -6.79 30.25 14.89
CA ASN A 388 -5.64 31.04 14.46
C ASN A 388 -4.36 30.20 14.37
N ILE A 389 -4.09 29.34 15.36
CA ILE A 389 -2.97 28.38 15.31
C ILE A 389 -3.14 27.41 14.13
N ALA A 390 -4.36 26.95 13.83
CA ALA A 390 -4.58 26.05 12.71
C ALA A 390 -4.22 26.70 11.35
N ILE A 391 -4.53 28.00 11.20
CA ILE A 391 -4.31 28.77 9.97
C ILE A 391 -2.86 29.31 9.89
N ARG A 392 -2.33 29.87 10.98
CA ARG A 392 -1.03 30.56 11.06
C ARG A 392 -0.21 30.05 12.25
N THR A 393 0.12 28.75 12.23
CA THR A 393 0.70 28.00 13.36
C THR A 393 1.90 28.68 14.01
N ALA A 394 2.95 28.99 13.23
CA ALA A 394 4.21 29.46 13.79
C ALA A 394 4.13 30.84 14.46
N SER A 395 3.37 31.78 13.88
CA SER A 395 3.23 33.13 14.43
C SER A 395 2.30 33.16 15.64
N GLU A 396 1.19 32.42 15.59
CA GLU A 396 0.15 32.45 16.62
C GLU A 396 0.53 31.61 17.85
N LEU A 397 1.38 30.60 17.71
CA LEU A 397 1.89 29.86 18.87
C LEU A 397 2.75 30.71 19.82
N SER A 398 3.38 31.77 19.31
CA SER A 398 4.26 32.60 20.14
C SER A 398 3.45 33.47 21.11
N SER A 399 2.24 33.89 20.73
CA SER A 399 1.35 34.71 21.55
C SER A 399 0.58 33.92 22.59
N THR A 400 0.61 32.58 22.55
CA THR A 400 -0.07 31.76 23.57
C THR A 400 0.60 31.81 24.94
N VAL A 401 1.78 32.41 25.06
CA VAL A 401 2.45 32.63 26.36
C VAL A 401 1.57 33.40 27.35
N ASP A 402 0.69 34.25 26.82
CA ASP A 402 -0.23 35.07 27.62
C ASP A 402 -1.55 34.35 27.95
N TRP A 403 -1.77 33.12 27.44
CA TRP A 403 -3.00 32.38 27.75
C TRP A 403 -3.01 31.89 29.21
N PRO A 404 -4.20 31.69 29.80
CA PRO A 404 -4.33 31.10 31.13
C PRO A 404 -3.79 29.66 31.14
N ASP A 405 -3.13 29.28 32.24
CA ASP A 405 -2.64 27.90 32.42
C ASP A 405 -3.77 26.99 32.89
N GLN A 406 -4.58 26.56 31.93
CA GLN A 406 -5.66 25.59 32.13
C GLN A 406 -5.49 24.41 31.18
N GLU A 407 -6.02 23.25 31.56
CA GLU A 407 -5.88 21.99 30.81
C GLU A 407 -6.19 22.14 29.32
N ARG A 408 -7.29 22.84 28.99
CA ARG A 408 -7.69 23.08 27.61
C ARG A 408 -6.65 23.91 26.84
N ALA A 409 -6.10 24.96 27.45
CA ALA A 409 -5.07 25.79 26.83
C ALA A 409 -3.79 24.96 26.58
N ARG A 410 -3.35 24.18 27.57
CA ARG A 410 -2.18 23.30 27.44
C ARG A 410 -2.33 22.30 26.30
N ARG A 411 -3.48 21.62 26.20
CA ARG A 411 -3.76 20.69 25.08
C ARG A 411 -3.70 21.37 23.71
N LEU A 412 -4.22 22.59 23.58
CA LEU A 412 -4.20 23.35 22.32
C LEU A 412 -2.79 23.83 21.95
N VAL A 413 -2.01 24.29 22.94
CA VAL A 413 -0.62 24.69 22.74
C VAL A 413 0.23 23.48 22.32
N ALA A 414 0.10 22.35 23.01
CA ALA A 414 0.79 21.11 22.65
C ALA A 414 0.39 20.60 21.25
N TRP A 415 -0.90 20.67 20.90
CA TRP A 415 -1.38 20.37 19.55
C TRP A 415 -0.73 21.26 18.49
N GLY A 416 -0.62 22.56 18.75
CA GLY A 416 0.03 23.49 17.83
C GLY A 416 1.54 23.22 17.71
N LEU A 417 2.25 22.95 18.81
CA LEU A 417 3.65 22.53 18.78
C LEU A 417 3.85 21.25 17.96
N HIS A 418 3.00 20.25 18.17
CA HIS A 418 2.99 19.01 17.38
C HIS A 418 2.78 19.30 15.89
N ARG A 419 1.88 20.22 15.54
CA ARG A 419 1.65 20.62 14.14
C ARG A 419 2.88 21.32 13.55
N LEU A 420 3.45 22.30 14.26
CA LEU A 420 4.63 23.07 13.82
C LEU A 420 5.85 22.17 13.59
N ALA A 421 6.04 21.18 14.47
CA ALA A 421 7.19 20.29 14.41
C ALA A 421 7.35 19.56 13.06
N SER A 422 6.26 19.35 12.33
CA SER A 422 6.32 18.68 11.02
C SER A 422 6.88 19.55 9.90
N SER A 423 6.86 20.87 10.06
CA SER A 423 7.34 21.84 9.08
C SER A 423 8.60 22.55 9.52
N ASP A 424 8.80 22.72 10.83
CA ASP A 424 9.91 23.45 11.45
C ASP A 424 10.10 22.93 12.88
N TRP A 425 10.78 21.79 13.00
CA TRP A 425 11.03 21.14 14.29
C TRP A 425 11.92 21.98 15.19
N GLU A 426 12.87 22.74 14.62
CA GLU A 426 13.75 23.61 15.39
C GLU A 426 12.98 24.73 16.10
N ARG A 427 12.10 25.43 15.37
CA ARG A 427 11.26 26.46 15.96
C ARG A 427 10.26 25.87 16.95
N ALA A 428 9.71 24.69 16.66
CA ALA A 428 8.86 23.98 17.60
C ALA A 428 9.60 23.63 18.90
N ALA A 429 10.87 23.17 18.83
CA ALA A 429 11.71 22.92 19.99
C ALA A 429 11.94 24.20 20.81
N ARG A 430 12.36 25.29 20.15
CA ARG A 430 12.56 26.59 20.82
C ARG A 430 11.29 27.12 21.50
N LEU A 431 10.14 27.01 20.83
CA LEU A 431 8.86 27.43 21.40
C LEU A 431 8.39 26.52 22.53
N ARG A 432 8.58 25.21 22.42
CA ARG A 432 8.30 24.25 23.50
C ARG A 432 9.03 24.66 24.76
N ASP A 433 10.32 24.93 24.67
CA ASP A 433 11.14 25.25 25.85
C ASP A 433 10.70 26.58 26.48
N ARG A 434 10.39 27.60 25.67
CA ARG A 434 9.83 28.87 26.15
C ARG A 434 8.47 28.68 26.82
N LEU A 435 7.58 27.87 26.25
CA LEU A 435 6.22 27.66 26.76
C LEU A 435 6.20 26.74 27.97
N ALA A 436 7.12 25.79 28.09
CA ALA A 436 7.29 24.95 29.27
C ALA A 436 7.69 25.74 30.52
N ALA A 437 8.31 26.92 30.36
CA ALA A 437 8.57 27.83 31.47
C ALA A 437 7.30 28.54 31.99
N ARG A 438 6.21 28.54 31.20
CA ARG A 438 4.96 29.26 31.49
C ARG A 438 3.80 28.34 31.85
N PHE A 439 3.72 27.17 31.21
CA PHE A 439 2.63 26.20 31.36
C PHE A 439 3.09 24.97 32.15
N SER A 440 2.25 24.53 33.07
CA SER A 440 2.48 23.33 33.88
C SER A 440 2.05 22.07 33.11
N PHE A 441 2.77 21.73 32.04
CA PHE A 441 2.46 20.55 31.22
C PHE A 441 2.67 19.25 31.99
N THR A 442 1.75 18.31 31.81
CA THR A 442 2.02 16.89 32.11
C THR A 442 2.76 16.24 30.93
N ASP A 443 3.46 15.13 31.20
CA ASP A 443 4.11 14.34 30.14
C ASP A 443 3.14 13.86 29.06
N ASP A 444 1.87 13.63 29.43
CA ASP A 444 0.82 13.24 28.48
C ASP A 444 0.39 14.39 27.57
N GLU A 445 0.39 15.62 28.09
CA GLU A 445 0.04 16.80 27.31
C GLU A 445 1.15 17.15 26.32
N ILE A 446 2.41 17.24 26.77
CA ILE A 446 3.53 17.72 25.92
C ILE A 446 4.26 16.60 25.16
N GLY A 447 4.18 15.36 25.64
CA GLY A 447 4.89 14.21 25.10
C GLY A 447 4.70 14.00 23.59
N PRO A 448 3.46 14.05 23.04
CA PRO A 448 3.24 13.93 21.61
C PRO A 448 3.98 14.99 20.78
N ALA A 449 4.05 16.24 21.27
CA ALA A 449 4.79 17.30 20.61
C ALA A 449 6.31 17.07 20.68
N ALA A 450 6.83 16.69 21.85
CA ALA A 450 8.24 16.35 22.03
C ALA A 450 8.66 15.18 21.12
N ARG A 451 7.86 14.11 21.07
CA ARG A 451 8.06 12.98 20.14
C ARG A 451 8.11 13.43 18.69
N ARG A 452 7.18 14.31 18.28
CA ARG A 452 7.11 14.82 16.90
C ARG A 452 8.31 15.68 16.54
N ILE A 453 8.80 16.50 17.47
CA ILE A 453 10.03 17.29 17.31
C ILE A 453 11.23 16.36 17.09
N ALA A 454 11.43 15.39 17.99
CA ALA A 454 12.52 14.43 17.87
C ALA A 454 12.46 13.62 16.56
N LEU A 455 11.25 13.23 16.13
CA LEU A 455 11.03 12.53 14.87
C LEU A 455 11.48 13.37 13.67
N PHE A 456 11.08 14.65 13.58
CA PHE A 456 11.42 15.48 12.42
C PHE A 456 12.88 15.93 12.43
N ARG A 457 13.47 16.09 13.62
CA ARG A 457 14.92 16.21 13.76
C ARG A 457 15.66 14.99 13.19
N ALA A 458 15.14 13.78 13.45
CA ALA A 458 15.70 12.55 12.87
C ALA A 458 15.48 12.44 11.35
N VAL A 459 14.35 12.92 10.83
CA VAL A 459 14.06 12.97 9.39
C VAL A 459 15.04 13.87 8.64
N ASP A 460 15.45 14.97 9.27
CA ASP A 460 16.52 15.86 8.78
C ASP A 460 17.93 15.27 8.99
N LEU A 461 18.03 14.06 9.54
CA LEU A 461 19.28 13.32 9.78
C LEU A 461 20.25 14.01 10.75
N ASP A 462 19.73 14.91 11.61
CA ASP A 462 20.53 15.61 12.62
C ASP A 462 21.01 14.65 13.72
N ARG A 463 22.31 14.71 14.04
CA ARG A 463 22.95 13.81 15.04
C ARG A 463 22.32 13.92 16.43
N GLY A 464 21.83 15.09 16.82
CA GLY A 464 21.20 15.29 18.12
C GLY A 464 19.84 14.61 18.24
N ALA A 465 19.26 14.09 17.15
CA ALA A 465 18.01 13.36 17.19
C ALA A 465 18.09 12.10 18.08
N LEU A 466 19.23 11.39 18.11
CA LEU A 466 19.38 10.18 18.93
C LEU A 466 19.15 10.48 20.41
N ALA A 467 19.81 11.52 20.92
CA ALA A 467 19.66 11.96 22.31
C ALA A 467 18.22 12.39 22.61
N ASP A 468 17.60 13.15 21.70
CA ASP A 468 16.21 13.58 21.86
C ASP A 468 15.23 12.39 21.88
N ILE A 469 15.46 11.36 21.06
CA ILE A 469 14.65 10.14 21.02
C ILE A 469 14.82 9.34 22.30
N ASP A 470 16.07 9.15 22.76
CA ASP A 470 16.37 8.36 23.95
C ASP A 470 15.92 9.04 25.25
N ALA A 471 15.75 10.35 25.25
CA ALA A 471 15.19 11.11 26.37
C ALA A 471 13.66 11.00 26.48
N LEU A 472 12.95 10.48 25.47
CA LEU A 472 11.49 10.34 25.53
C LEU A 472 11.07 9.24 26.51
N PRO A 473 9.89 9.36 27.15
CA PRO A 473 9.26 8.24 27.85
C PRO A 473 9.14 7.01 26.96
N ALA A 474 9.44 5.81 27.50
CA ALA A 474 9.50 4.57 26.72
C ALA A 474 8.22 4.29 25.90
N ARG A 475 7.04 4.66 26.41
CA ARG A 475 5.74 4.54 25.72
C ARG A 475 5.63 5.35 24.41
N LEU A 476 6.49 6.35 24.22
CA LEU A 476 6.52 7.22 23.03
C LEU A 476 7.59 6.79 22.02
N ILE A 477 8.51 5.90 22.40
CA ILE A 477 9.52 5.32 21.54
C ILE A 477 8.93 4.06 20.88
N ASP A 478 8.07 4.30 19.89
CA ASP A 478 7.51 3.23 19.08
C ASP A 478 8.44 2.79 17.95
N GLN A 479 8.00 1.81 17.16
CA GLN A 479 8.72 1.30 16.00
C GLN A 479 9.19 2.42 15.07
N GLN A 480 8.35 3.43 14.81
CA GLN A 480 8.72 4.54 13.92
C GLN A 480 9.90 5.34 14.47
N MET A 481 9.95 5.57 15.78
CA MET A 481 11.07 6.27 16.40
C MET A 481 12.37 5.46 16.28
N LEU A 482 12.32 4.14 16.52
CA LEU A 482 13.50 3.27 16.40
C LEU A 482 14.02 3.20 14.96
N GLU A 483 13.14 3.16 13.96
CA GLU A 483 13.57 3.15 12.58
C GLU A 483 14.18 4.48 12.13
N TRP A 484 13.69 5.62 12.64
CA TRP A 484 14.29 6.92 12.35
C TRP A 484 15.59 7.14 13.11
N ARG A 485 15.69 6.65 14.36
CA ARG A 485 16.97 6.56 15.09
C ARG A 485 18.01 5.77 14.27
N LEU A 486 17.62 4.60 13.74
CA LEU A 486 18.44 3.80 12.84
C LEU A 486 18.86 4.59 11.59
N ARG A 487 17.93 5.22 10.87
CA ARG A 487 18.22 5.97 9.64
C ARG A 487 19.17 7.14 9.87
N THR A 488 18.98 7.89 10.95
CA THR A 488 19.92 8.94 11.37
C THR A 488 21.29 8.36 11.65
N SER A 489 21.37 7.22 12.35
CA SER A 489 22.64 6.54 12.65
C SER A 489 23.36 6.10 11.36
N LEU A 490 22.62 5.51 10.41
CA LEU A 490 23.16 5.08 9.11
C LEU A 490 23.71 6.25 8.30
N ALA A 491 22.98 7.36 8.24
CA ALA A 491 23.41 8.56 7.52
C ALA A 491 24.66 9.21 8.13
N ASN A 492 24.89 9.02 9.43
CA ASN A 492 26.02 9.60 10.15
C ASN A 492 27.21 8.63 10.34
N GLY A 493 27.12 7.40 9.81
CA GLY A 493 28.16 6.38 9.98
C GLY A 493 28.26 5.80 11.39
N GLU A 494 27.20 5.94 12.20
CA GLU A 494 27.14 5.50 13.59
C GLU A 494 26.64 4.04 13.67
N TRP A 495 27.45 3.10 13.18
CA TRP A 495 27.05 1.71 12.98
C TRP A 495 26.65 0.96 14.24
N ALA A 496 27.30 1.26 15.37
CA ALA A 496 26.93 0.69 16.67
C ALA A 496 25.52 1.14 17.09
N GLU A 497 25.17 2.40 16.85
CA GLU A 497 23.84 2.95 17.17
C GLU A 497 22.77 2.42 16.21
N ALA A 498 23.13 2.23 14.94
CA ALA A 498 22.28 1.54 13.98
C ALA A 498 21.94 0.12 14.46
N LEU A 499 22.94 -0.67 14.83
CA LEU A 499 22.73 -2.02 15.34
C LEU A 499 21.88 -2.03 16.62
N ALA A 500 22.20 -1.17 17.59
CA ALA A 500 21.44 -1.05 18.84
C ALA A 500 19.97 -0.66 18.59
N SER A 501 19.70 0.17 17.57
CA SER A 501 18.33 0.54 17.19
C SER A 501 17.53 -0.67 16.70
N ILE A 502 18.15 -1.58 15.93
CA ILE A 502 17.52 -2.82 15.47
C ILE A 502 17.27 -3.78 16.62
N GLU A 503 18.23 -3.93 17.54
CA GLU A 503 18.11 -4.82 18.71
C GLU A 503 16.99 -4.40 19.68
N ARG A 504 16.63 -3.11 19.68
CA ARG A 504 15.49 -2.55 20.43
C ARG A 504 14.15 -2.73 19.72
N MET A 505 14.12 -3.08 18.44
CA MET A 505 12.86 -3.33 17.73
C MET A 505 12.19 -4.62 18.22
N PRO A 506 10.86 -4.75 18.11
CA PRO A 506 10.17 -6.01 18.36
C PRO A 506 10.74 -7.16 17.53
N ALA A 507 10.71 -8.38 18.06
CA ALA A 507 11.29 -9.56 17.40
C ALA A 507 10.70 -9.79 15.99
N GLU A 508 9.42 -9.47 15.79
CA GLU A 508 8.73 -9.57 14.50
C GLU A 508 9.29 -8.61 13.45
N GLN A 509 9.90 -7.50 13.88
CA GLN A 509 10.59 -6.59 12.99
C GLN A 509 12.01 -7.11 12.72
N GLN A 510 12.74 -7.54 13.74
CA GLN A 510 14.12 -8.00 13.57
C GLN A 510 14.28 -9.15 12.56
N ILE A 511 13.25 -9.98 12.38
CA ILE A 511 13.24 -11.08 11.40
C ILE A 511 12.88 -10.64 9.97
N ARG A 512 12.43 -9.39 9.75
CA ARG A 512 12.11 -8.90 8.40
C ARG A 512 13.38 -8.73 7.57
N GLU A 513 13.26 -9.03 6.28
CA GLU A 513 14.31 -8.93 5.27
C GLU A 513 15.05 -7.59 5.31
N ARG A 514 14.31 -6.47 5.41
CA ARG A 514 14.85 -5.11 5.54
C ARG A 514 15.81 -4.96 6.72
N TRP A 515 15.37 -5.38 7.91
CA TRP A 515 16.12 -5.18 9.15
C TRP A 515 17.24 -6.20 9.32
N ARG A 516 17.08 -7.42 8.77
CA ARG A 516 18.18 -8.37 8.63
C ARG A 516 19.29 -7.84 7.73
N TYR A 517 18.96 -7.20 6.61
CA TYR A 517 19.94 -6.55 5.75
C TYR A 517 20.71 -5.45 6.48
N TRP A 518 20.01 -4.50 7.11
CA TRP A 518 20.67 -3.41 7.83
C TRP A 518 21.48 -3.89 9.03
N ARG A 519 21.05 -4.97 9.69
CA ARG A 519 21.84 -5.66 10.72
C ARG A 519 23.11 -6.25 10.14
N ALA A 520 23.03 -6.98 9.02
CA ALA A 520 24.20 -7.55 8.36
C ALA A 520 25.19 -6.45 7.94
N ARG A 521 24.68 -5.34 7.38
CA ARG A 521 25.49 -4.18 7.00
C ARG A 521 26.19 -3.55 8.20
N ALA A 522 25.46 -3.25 9.28
CA ALA A 522 26.06 -2.67 10.48
C ALA A 522 27.10 -3.59 11.11
N LEU A 523 26.85 -4.91 11.13
CA LEU A 523 27.84 -5.90 11.61
C LEU A 523 29.09 -5.92 10.72
N ALA A 524 28.96 -5.89 9.40
CA ALA A 524 30.09 -5.91 8.49
C ALA A 524 31.01 -4.69 8.69
N GLU A 525 30.41 -3.51 8.85
CA GLU A 525 31.11 -2.24 9.06
C GLU A 525 31.79 -2.16 10.43
N LEU A 526 31.25 -2.88 11.41
CA LEU A 526 31.87 -3.08 12.72
C LEU A 526 32.93 -4.20 12.73
N GLY A 527 33.22 -4.84 11.58
CA GLY A 527 34.17 -5.94 11.47
C GLY A 527 33.72 -7.23 12.18
N ARG A 528 32.41 -7.42 12.33
CA ARG A 528 31.81 -8.55 13.06
C ARG A 528 31.56 -9.75 12.13
N PRO A 529 32.12 -10.94 12.41
CA PRO A 529 32.02 -12.10 11.51
C PRO A 529 30.58 -12.61 11.32
N GLU A 530 29.69 -12.31 12.27
CA GLU A 530 28.27 -12.67 12.21
C GLU A 530 27.57 -12.09 10.97
N ALA A 531 28.08 -11.01 10.38
CA ALA A 531 27.56 -10.41 9.15
C ALA A 531 27.47 -11.42 7.99
N GLY A 532 28.48 -12.29 7.85
CA GLY A 532 28.54 -13.26 6.75
C GLY A 532 27.38 -14.26 6.77
N LEU A 533 27.01 -14.75 7.96
CA LEU A 533 25.89 -15.67 8.12
C LEU A 533 24.55 -14.99 7.81
N VAL A 534 24.37 -13.74 8.28
CA VAL A 534 23.13 -12.99 8.00
C VAL A 534 23.01 -12.70 6.51
N TYR A 535 24.09 -12.31 5.83
CA TYR A 535 24.08 -12.13 4.37
C TYR A 535 23.77 -13.43 3.63
N ALA A 536 24.42 -14.55 3.99
CA ALA A 536 24.21 -15.83 3.31
C ALA A 536 22.78 -16.35 3.45
N THR A 537 22.16 -16.20 4.63
CA THR A 537 20.76 -16.59 4.81
C THR A 537 19.81 -15.68 4.01
N LEU A 538 20.05 -14.37 4.02
CA LEU A 538 19.21 -13.40 3.31
C LEU A 538 19.35 -13.51 1.78
N ALA A 539 20.54 -13.80 1.26
CA ALA A 539 20.82 -13.98 -0.17
C ALA A 539 20.05 -15.15 -0.82
N SER A 540 19.47 -16.04 -0.01
CA SER A 540 18.57 -17.10 -0.48
C SER A 540 17.14 -16.62 -0.79
N GLU A 541 16.80 -15.38 -0.45
CA GLU A 541 15.48 -14.80 -0.62
C GLU A 541 15.39 -13.97 -1.92
N SER A 542 14.32 -14.15 -2.68
CA SER A 542 14.13 -13.51 -3.99
C SER A 542 13.35 -12.19 -3.88
N ASP A 543 13.83 -11.29 -3.01
CA ASP A 543 13.33 -9.93 -2.86
C ASP A 543 14.46 -8.91 -2.94
N TYR A 544 14.14 -7.62 -2.82
CA TYR A 544 15.12 -6.54 -2.91
C TYR A 544 16.31 -6.73 -1.94
N TYR A 545 16.03 -7.03 -0.67
CA TYR A 545 17.08 -7.10 0.35
C TYR A 545 17.86 -8.43 0.26
N GLY A 546 17.21 -9.50 -0.19
CA GLY A 546 17.88 -10.75 -0.54
C GLY A 546 18.83 -10.59 -1.73
N PHE A 547 18.39 -9.95 -2.81
CA PHE A 547 19.25 -9.63 -3.94
C PHE A 547 20.40 -8.71 -3.54
N LEU A 548 20.14 -7.70 -2.71
CA LEU A 548 21.19 -6.79 -2.23
C LEU A 548 22.20 -7.48 -1.30
N ALA A 549 21.75 -8.41 -0.46
CA ALA A 549 22.61 -9.27 0.34
C ALA A 549 23.49 -10.17 -0.54
N ALA A 550 22.92 -10.76 -1.61
CA ALA A 550 23.67 -11.57 -2.56
C ALA A 550 24.77 -10.74 -3.25
N LEU A 551 24.42 -9.55 -3.75
CA LEU A 551 25.38 -8.65 -4.39
C LEU A 551 26.52 -8.24 -3.45
N ARG A 552 26.22 -7.85 -2.20
CA ARG A 552 27.27 -7.46 -1.23
C ARG A 552 28.14 -8.61 -0.76
N SER A 553 27.61 -9.84 -0.73
CA SER A 553 28.36 -11.04 -0.33
C SER A 553 29.01 -11.78 -1.51
N GLY A 554 28.90 -11.26 -2.74
CA GLY A 554 29.46 -11.89 -3.94
C GLY A 554 28.77 -13.21 -4.32
N GLN A 555 27.52 -13.41 -3.88
CA GLN A 555 26.71 -14.59 -4.19
C GLN A 555 25.80 -14.35 -5.40
N PRO A 556 25.41 -15.41 -6.14
CA PRO A 556 24.42 -15.26 -7.20
C PRO A 556 23.04 -14.86 -6.62
N LEU A 557 22.23 -14.18 -7.42
CA LEU A 557 20.87 -13.81 -7.04
C LEU A 557 19.98 -15.06 -7.09
N THR A 558 19.49 -15.48 -5.92
CA THR A 558 18.63 -16.65 -5.81
C THR A 558 17.25 -16.36 -6.39
N LEU A 559 16.86 -17.08 -7.44
CA LEU A 559 15.54 -17.00 -8.04
C LEU A 559 15.09 -18.39 -8.51
N CYS A 560 14.26 -19.03 -7.69
CA CYS A 560 13.72 -20.37 -7.94
C CYS A 560 12.25 -20.28 -8.36
N SER A 561 11.98 -20.41 -9.66
CA SER A 561 10.62 -20.34 -10.19
C SER A 561 9.83 -21.61 -9.92
N ARG A 562 8.59 -21.46 -9.47
CA ARG A 562 7.59 -22.52 -9.41
C ARG A 562 6.73 -22.52 -10.67
N GLU A 563 6.67 -23.66 -11.34
CA GLU A 563 5.65 -23.94 -12.34
C GLU A 563 4.30 -24.24 -11.68
N LEU A 564 3.22 -23.82 -12.33
CA LEU A 564 1.86 -24.01 -11.85
C LEU A 564 1.13 -25.03 -12.72
N ASP A 565 0.84 -26.19 -12.15
CA ASP A 565 0.07 -27.22 -12.83
C ASP A 565 -1.42 -26.87 -12.86
N ALA A 566 -2.04 -27.11 -14.02
CA ALA A 566 -3.48 -27.00 -14.18
C ALA A 566 -4.19 -28.15 -13.47
N ASP A 567 -5.04 -27.81 -12.49
CA ASP A 567 -5.96 -28.75 -11.84
C ASP A 567 -7.32 -28.61 -12.52
N GLY A 568 -7.58 -29.49 -13.50
CA GLY A 568 -8.82 -29.46 -14.27
C GLY A 568 -10.07 -29.65 -13.42
N GLU A 569 -9.99 -30.35 -12.29
CA GLU A 569 -11.15 -30.53 -11.41
C GLU A 569 -11.46 -29.24 -10.64
N ALA A 570 -10.45 -28.62 -10.04
CA ALA A 570 -10.59 -27.34 -9.36
C ALA A 570 -11.03 -26.22 -10.33
N GLN A 571 -10.49 -26.18 -11.55
CA GLN A 571 -10.93 -25.24 -12.58
C GLN A 571 -12.40 -25.46 -12.95
N ARG A 572 -12.85 -26.71 -13.13
CA ARG A 572 -14.27 -27.02 -13.38
C ARG A 572 -15.16 -26.63 -12.19
N ARG A 573 -14.71 -26.81 -10.95
CA ARG A 573 -15.46 -26.33 -9.76
C ARG A 573 -15.58 -24.81 -9.74
N LEU A 574 -14.49 -24.08 -10.02
CA LEU A 574 -14.50 -22.62 -10.13
C LEU A 574 -15.45 -22.15 -11.23
N LEU A 575 -15.39 -22.74 -12.42
CA LEU A 575 -16.26 -22.34 -13.53
C LEU A 575 -17.74 -22.67 -13.30
N ARG A 576 -18.06 -23.66 -12.45
CA ARG A 576 -19.44 -23.94 -12.00
C ARG A 576 -19.91 -23.05 -10.86
N ASP A 577 -19.01 -22.32 -10.20
CA ASP A 577 -19.39 -21.36 -9.17
C ASP A 577 -20.05 -20.13 -9.82
N ALA A 578 -21.31 -19.87 -9.44
CA ALA A 578 -22.11 -18.82 -10.07
C ALA A 578 -21.55 -17.39 -9.86
N GLU A 579 -20.81 -17.13 -8.78
CA GLU A 579 -20.16 -15.83 -8.58
C GLU A 579 -18.87 -15.72 -9.39
N PHE A 580 -18.08 -16.79 -9.46
CA PHE A 580 -16.85 -16.82 -10.26
C PHE A 580 -17.18 -16.68 -11.75
N ASN A 581 -18.12 -17.49 -12.25
CA ASN A 581 -18.57 -17.42 -13.64
C ASN A 581 -19.08 -16.01 -13.99
N ARG A 582 -19.86 -15.39 -13.11
CA ARG A 582 -20.31 -14.00 -13.27
C ARG A 582 -19.15 -13.00 -13.32
N ALA A 583 -18.10 -13.17 -12.52
CA ALA A 583 -16.93 -12.30 -12.59
C ALA A 583 -16.23 -12.41 -13.96
N ILE A 584 -16.08 -13.63 -14.49
CA ILE A 584 -15.50 -13.86 -15.82
C ILE A 584 -16.38 -13.26 -16.92
N GLU A 585 -17.69 -13.48 -16.87
CA GLU A 585 -18.62 -12.94 -17.87
C GLU A 585 -18.68 -11.41 -17.83
N LEU A 586 -18.65 -10.79 -16.65
CA LEU A 586 -18.54 -9.33 -16.52
C LEU A 586 -17.24 -8.80 -17.13
N TYR A 587 -16.12 -9.50 -16.95
CA TYR A 587 -14.84 -9.12 -17.53
C TYR A 587 -14.87 -9.18 -19.05
N ARG A 588 -15.37 -10.29 -19.61
CA ARG A 588 -15.56 -10.47 -21.06
C ARG A 588 -16.52 -9.46 -21.66
N ALA A 589 -17.56 -9.06 -20.92
CA ALA A 589 -18.50 -8.01 -21.32
C ALA A 589 -17.93 -6.58 -21.20
N GLY A 590 -16.69 -6.41 -20.72
CA GLY A 590 -16.05 -5.10 -20.57
C GLY A 590 -16.50 -4.31 -19.33
N LEU A 591 -17.28 -4.92 -18.43
CA LEU A 591 -17.73 -4.33 -17.17
C LEU A 591 -16.69 -4.57 -16.05
N VAL A 592 -15.45 -4.14 -16.29
CA VAL A 592 -14.27 -4.50 -15.49
C VAL A 592 -14.41 -4.12 -14.00
N TRP A 593 -15.06 -3.00 -13.69
CA TRP A 593 -15.33 -2.61 -12.29
C TRP A 593 -16.19 -3.63 -11.56
N HIS A 594 -17.31 -4.03 -12.17
CA HIS A 594 -18.23 -5.04 -11.63
C HIS A 594 -17.54 -6.40 -11.55
N ALA A 595 -16.80 -6.78 -12.60
CA ALA A 595 -16.03 -8.01 -12.65
C ALA A 595 -15.04 -8.09 -11.48
N ARG A 596 -14.24 -7.04 -11.29
CA ARG A 596 -13.20 -6.96 -10.25
C ARG A 596 -13.81 -7.02 -8.84
N TRP A 597 -14.93 -6.33 -8.62
CA TRP A 597 -15.67 -6.37 -7.36
C TRP A 597 -16.19 -7.78 -7.06
N THR A 598 -16.78 -8.46 -8.05
CA THR A 598 -17.30 -9.83 -7.89
C THR A 598 -16.16 -10.82 -7.68
N PHE A 599 -15.08 -10.73 -8.46
CA PHE A 599 -13.90 -11.60 -8.32
C PHE A 599 -13.31 -11.52 -6.91
N GLU A 600 -13.08 -10.30 -6.40
CA GLU A 600 -12.50 -10.08 -5.07
C GLU A 600 -13.33 -10.73 -3.94
N ARG A 601 -14.66 -10.77 -4.06
CA ARG A 601 -15.51 -11.46 -3.09
C ARG A 601 -15.33 -12.97 -3.13
N VAL A 602 -15.35 -13.55 -4.33
CA VAL A 602 -15.14 -14.99 -4.52
C VAL A 602 -13.76 -15.39 -4.03
N SER A 603 -12.72 -14.63 -4.40
CA SER A 603 -11.35 -14.90 -3.99
C SER A 603 -11.19 -15.01 -2.48
N ARG A 604 -11.97 -14.32 -1.65
CA ARG A 604 -11.81 -14.40 -0.18
C ARG A 604 -12.14 -15.76 0.42
N ARG A 605 -12.91 -16.59 -0.28
CA ARG A 605 -13.33 -17.92 0.19
C ARG A 605 -12.64 -19.09 -0.51
N LEU A 606 -11.76 -18.81 -1.49
CA LEU A 606 -11.04 -19.85 -2.22
C LEU A 606 -9.88 -20.41 -1.39
N SER A 607 -9.67 -21.73 -1.47
CA SER A 607 -8.46 -22.39 -0.97
C SER A 607 -7.21 -21.92 -1.72
N ALA A 608 -6.02 -22.16 -1.15
CA ALA A 608 -4.76 -21.81 -1.81
C ALA A 608 -4.62 -22.47 -3.21
N ASN A 609 -5.11 -23.71 -3.38
CA ASN A 609 -5.12 -24.36 -4.69
C ASN A 609 -6.09 -23.67 -5.67
N GLU A 610 -7.32 -23.42 -5.24
CA GLU A 610 -8.31 -22.73 -6.07
C GLU A 610 -7.87 -21.31 -6.44
N GLN A 611 -7.14 -20.61 -5.57
CA GLN A 611 -6.53 -19.33 -5.92
C GLN A 611 -5.50 -19.46 -7.06
N ARG A 612 -4.63 -20.47 -7.02
CA ARG A 612 -3.68 -20.72 -8.12
C ARG A 612 -4.42 -21.03 -9.42
N GLN A 613 -5.49 -21.83 -9.36
CA GLN A 613 -6.30 -22.15 -10.54
C GLN A 613 -7.09 -20.94 -11.05
N ALA A 614 -7.64 -20.11 -10.16
CA ALA A 614 -8.25 -18.84 -10.53
C ALA A 614 -7.24 -17.89 -11.19
N ALA A 615 -5.97 -17.91 -10.75
CA ALA A 615 -4.90 -17.14 -11.37
C ALA A 615 -4.58 -17.64 -12.80
N LEU A 616 -4.49 -18.96 -13.00
CA LEU A 616 -4.29 -19.55 -14.33
C LEU A 616 -5.44 -19.19 -15.29
N LEU A 617 -6.69 -19.31 -14.82
CA LEU A 617 -7.88 -18.92 -15.59
C LEU A 617 -7.89 -17.42 -15.92
N ALA A 618 -7.57 -16.56 -14.96
CA ALA A 618 -7.49 -15.12 -15.17
C ALA A 618 -6.36 -14.74 -16.15
N ALA A 619 -5.19 -15.35 -16.00
CA ALA A 619 -4.06 -15.12 -16.90
C ALA A 619 -4.37 -15.55 -18.34
N GLY A 620 -5.06 -16.69 -18.52
CA GLY A 620 -5.52 -17.14 -19.84
C GLY A 620 -6.51 -16.21 -20.53
N LEU A 621 -7.16 -15.32 -19.78
CA LEU A 621 -8.05 -14.27 -20.30
C LEU A 621 -7.33 -12.92 -20.51
N GLY A 622 -6.03 -12.83 -20.22
CA GLY A 622 -5.30 -11.57 -20.17
C GLY A 622 -5.62 -10.70 -18.94
N TRP A 623 -6.34 -11.24 -17.94
CA TRP A 623 -6.72 -10.53 -16.72
C TRP A 623 -5.60 -10.58 -15.66
N HIS A 624 -4.42 -10.11 -16.06
CA HIS A 624 -3.16 -10.27 -15.32
C HIS A 624 -3.20 -9.69 -13.90
N ASP A 625 -3.89 -8.57 -13.66
CA ASP A 625 -4.00 -8.00 -12.32
C ASP A 625 -4.70 -8.94 -11.33
N ARG A 626 -5.69 -9.73 -11.80
CA ARG A 626 -6.34 -10.75 -10.95
C ARG A 626 -5.46 -11.97 -10.75
N ALA A 627 -4.72 -12.39 -11.77
CA ALA A 627 -3.76 -13.48 -11.62
C ALA A 627 -2.72 -13.17 -10.53
N ILE A 628 -2.13 -11.96 -10.59
CA ILE A 628 -1.16 -11.47 -9.60
C ILE A 628 -1.75 -11.46 -8.18
N VAL A 629 -2.97 -10.94 -8.02
CA VAL A 629 -3.65 -10.87 -6.70
C VAL A 629 -3.94 -12.27 -6.15
N SER A 630 -4.45 -13.18 -6.98
CA SER A 630 -4.76 -14.55 -6.57
C SER A 630 -3.51 -15.32 -6.15
N LEU A 631 -2.38 -15.16 -6.84
CA LEU A 631 -1.12 -15.81 -6.43
C LEU A 631 -0.55 -15.25 -5.14
N GLY A 632 -0.69 -13.95 -4.91
CA GLY A 632 -0.36 -13.34 -3.62
C GLY A 632 -1.19 -13.95 -2.47
N ARG A 633 -2.48 -14.19 -2.70
CA ARG A 633 -3.38 -14.84 -1.71
C ARG A 633 -3.08 -16.32 -1.50
N SER A 634 -2.65 -17.03 -2.53
CA SER A 634 -2.29 -18.44 -2.42
C SER A 634 -0.95 -18.69 -1.74
N GLY A 635 -0.15 -17.63 -1.52
CA GLY A 635 1.24 -17.73 -1.06
C GLY A 635 2.22 -18.23 -2.14
N ALA A 636 1.80 -18.31 -3.41
CA ALA A 636 2.66 -18.79 -4.51
C ALA A 636 3.54 -17.65 -5.03
N MET A 637 4.35 -17.07 -4.14
CA MET A 637 5.17 -15.89 -4.41
C MET A 637 6.33 -16.17 -5.38
N ASP A 638 6.74 -17.43 -5.49
CA ASP A 638 7.75 -17.97 -6.40
C ASP A 638 7.20 -18.35 -7.80
N ALA A 639 5.89 -18.20 -8.06
CA ALA A 639 5.32 -18.40 -9.38
C ALA A 639 5.58 -17.19 -10.31
N TYR A 640 6.85 -16.88 -10.55
CA TYR A 640 7.28 -15.64 -11.23
C TYR A 640 6.67 -15.44 -12.61
N PRO A 641 6.61 -16.44 -13.52
CA PRO A 641 6.05 -16.26 -14.86
C PRO A 641 4.61 -15.70 -14.86
N TRP A 642 3.85 -16.00 -13.80
CA TRP A 642 2.46 -15.58 -13.65
C TRP A 642 2.31 -14.30 -12.82
N ARG A 643 3.25 -14.03 -11.89
CA ARG A 643 3.29 -12.78 -11.09
C ARG A 643 3.94 -11.61 -11.82
N PHE A 644 4.76 -11.91 -12.84
CA PHE A 644 5.53 -10.99 -13.66
C PHE A 644 5.27 -11.29 -15.16
N PRO A 645 4.00 -11.16 -15.61
CA PRO A 645 3.66 -11.49 -16.98
C PRO A 645 4.30 -10.50 -17.96
N VAL A 646 4.83 -11.03 -19.06
CA VAL A 646 5.41 -10.20 -20.12
C VAL A 646 4.31 -9.75 -21.08
N VAL A 647 3.72 -8.60 -20.78
CA VAL A 647 2.62 -7.98 -21.55
C VAL A 647 3.14 -6.88 -22.47
N GLU A 648 2.45 -6.63 -23.58
CA GLU A 648 2.77 -5.54 -24.53
C GLU A 648 4.22 -5.55 -25.03
N ARG A 649 4.87 -6.73 -25.07
CA ARG A 649 6.31 -6.91 -25.33
C ARG A 649 6.82 -6.12 -26.52
N GLU A 650 6.13 -6.23 -27.66
CA GLU A 650 6.54 -5.56 -28.90
C GLU A 650 6.52 -4.03 -28.76
N ARG A 651 5.48 -3.47 -28.12
CA ARG A 651 5.36 -2.02 -27.90
C ARG A 651 6.38 -1.53 -26.88
N VAL A 652 6.54 -2.27 -25.79
CA VAL A 652 7.55 -1.97 -24.76
C VAL A 652 8.93 -1.92 -25.42
N ASN A 653 9.32 -2.96 -26.17
CA ASN A 653 10.61 -3.01 -26.85
C ASN A 653 10.79 -1.85 -27.84
N ALA A 654 9.79 -1.59 -28.69
CA ALA A 654 9.87 -0.53 -29.69
C ALA A 654 10.10 0.86 -29.08
N HIS A 655 9.37 1.19 -28.00
CA HIS A 655 9.53 2.47 -27.31
C HIS A 655 10.78 2.51 -26.42
N ALA A 656 11.11 1.40 -25.76
CA ALA A 656 12.30 1.25 -24.93
C ALA A 656 13.58 1.52 -25.73
N THR A 657 13.73 0.87 -26.89
CA THR A 657 14.86 1.11 -27.81
C THR A 657 14.91 2.56 -28.29
N ARG A 658 13.77 3.17 -28.63
CA ARG A 658 13.73 4.56 -29.10
C ARG A 658 14.20 5.57 -28.05
N HIS A 659 13.97 5.29 -26.77
CA HIS A 659 14.24 6.21 -25.67
C HIS A 659 15.43 5.79 -24.81
N ASP A 660 16.18 4.77 -25.23
CA ASP A 660 17.35 4.21 -24.55
C ASP A 660 17.04 3.73 -23.12
N VAL A 661 15.88 3.10 -22.92
CA VAL A 661 15.46 2.54 -21.63
C VAL A 661 15.47 1.02 -21.71
N ALA A 662 15.97 0.32 -20.70
CA ALA A 662 15.93 -1.14 -20.70
C ALA A 662 14.48 -1.66 -20.60
N PRO A 663 14.03 -2.62 -21.43
CA PRO A 663 12.67 -3.17 -21.37
C PRO A 663 12.28 -3.73 -19.99
N ALA A 664 13.22 -4.34 -19.27
CA ALA A 664 13.00 -4.87 -17.94
C ALA A 664 12.61 -3.78 -16.93
N LEU A 665 13.22 -2.59 -17.03
CA LEU A 665 12.88 -1.43 -16.19
C LEU A 665 11.46 -0.91 -16.49
N VAL A 666 11.06 -0.86 -17.77
CA VAL A 666 9.69 -0.47 -18.15
C VAL A 666 8.67 -1.46 -17.57
N MET A 667 8.90 -2.76 -17.73
CA MET A 667 7.98 -3.80 -17.23
C MET A 667 7.96 -3.84 -15.69
N GLY A 668 9.12 -3.66 -15.04
CA GLY A 668 9.25 -3.56 -13.59
C GLY A 668 8.46 -2.37 -13.03
N LEU A 669 8.56 -1.22 -13.69
CA LEU A 669 7.78 -0.02 -13.35
C LEU A 669 6.28 -0.22 -13.58
N MET A 670 5.86 -0.75 -14.75
CA MET A 670 4.45 -1.08 -15.01
C MET A 670 3.87 -2.02 -13.94
N ARG A 671 4.67 -3.00 -13.50
CA ARG A 671 4.30 -3.94 -12.45
C ARG A 671 4.17 -3.27 -11.08
N ALA A 672 5.03 -2.30 -10.78
CA ALA A 672 4.98 -1.52 -9.53
C ALA A 672 3.82 -0.51 -9.50
N GLU A 673 3.53 0.11 -10.65
CA GLU A 673 2.53 1.18 -10.77
C GLU A 673 1.09 0.67 -10.81
N SER A 674 0.82 -0.35 -11.64
CA SER A 674 -0.55 -0.77 -11.92
C SER A 674 -0.79 -2.25 -11.70
N ALA A 675 0.23 -3.05 -11.39
CA ALA A 675 0.14 -4.51 -11.45
C ALA A 675 -0.41 -5.01 -12.80
N MET A 676 -0.01 -4.34 -13.90
CA MET A 676 -0.47 -4.59 -15.28
C MET A 676 -1.93 -4.23 -15.55
N GLN A 677 -2.52 -3.36 -14.73
CA GLN A 677 -3.90 -2.91 -14.89
C GLN A 677 -3.99 -1.69 -15.83
N ALA A 678 -4.41 -1.90 -17.08
CA ALA A 678 -4.56 -0.82 -18.07
C ALA A 678 -5.66 0.21 -17.73
N ASP A 679 -6.70 -0.20 -16.98
CA ASP A 679 -7.79 0.68 -16.50
C ASP A 679 -7.50 1.33 -15.14
N ALA A 680 -6.27 1.24 -14.62
CA ALA A 680 -5.92 1.74 -13.29
C ALA A 680 -6.05 3.26 -13.18
N ARG A 681 -6.61 3.73 -12.06
CA ARG A 681 -6.70 5.15 -11.71
C ARG A 681 -6.35 5.36 -10.24
N SER A 682 -5.31 6.15 -9.95
CA SER A 682 -5.00 6.53 -8.57
C SER A 682 -5.96 7.60 -8.04
N PRO A 683 -6.06 7.77 -6.70
CA PRO A 683 -6.80 8.88 -6.10
C PRO A 683 -6.33 10.26 -6.56
N ALA A 684 -5.02 10.42 -6.82
CA ALA A 684 -4.44 11.66 -7.37
C ALA A 684 -4.76 11.88 -8.86
N GLY A 685 -5.29 10.87 -9.55
CA GLY A 685 -5.63 10.93 -10.96
C GLY A 685 -4.54 10.42 -11.90
N ALA A 686 -3.57 9.65 -11.41
CA ALA A 686 -2.66 8.90 -12.27
C ALA A 686 -3.43 7.80 -13.02
N ARG A 687 -3.07 7.48 -14.28
CA ARG A 687 -3.86 6.58 -15.15
C ARG A 687 -3.03 5.59 -15.95
N GLY A 688 -3.59 4.39 -16.15
CA GLY A 688 -3.05 3.37 -17.04
C GLY A 688 -1.90 2.56 -16.47
N LEU A 689 -1.25 1.77 -17.35
CA LEU A 689 -0.20 0.81 -17.01
C LEU A 689 0.98 1.44 -16.27
N LEU A 690 1.37 2.64 -16.69
CA LEU A 690 2.47 3.43 -16.15
C LEU A 690 1.98 4.57 -15.24
N GLN A 691 0.70 4.60 -14.85
CA GLN A 691 0.16 5.59 -13.89
C GLN A 691 0.59 7.04 -14.19
N LEU A 692 0.36 7.50 -15.42
CA LEU A 692 0.71 8.88 -15.81
C LEU A 692 -0.33 9.88 -15.32
N MET A 693 0.14 11.02 -14.81
CA MET A 693 -0.69 12.19 -14.55
C MET A 693 -1.00 12.94 -15.85
N ASP A 694 -2.21 13.49 -16.01
CA ASP A 694 -2.60 14.23 -17.23
C ASP A 694 -1.66 15.41 -17.56
N PRO A 695 -1.22 16.24 -16.60
CA PRO A 695 -0.25 17.30 -16.89
C PRO A 695 1.09 16.76 -17.42
N THR A 696 1.60 15.67 -16.84
CA THR A 696 2.85 15.02 -17.28
C THR A 696 2.70 14.48 -18.70
N ALA A 697 1.64 13.71 -18.95
CA ALA A 697 1.34 13.15 -20.27
C ALA A 697 1.24 14.23 -21.34
N ARG A 698 0.54 15.33 -21.07
CA ARG A 698 0.40 16.47 -21.99
C ARG A 698 1.73 17.16 -22.29
N SER A 699 2.58 17.29 -21.26
CA SER A 699 3.90 17.91 -21.38
C SER A 699 4.84 17.05 -22.25
N VAL A 700 4.87 15.74 -22.00
CA VAL A 700 5.67 14.77 -22.77
C VAL A 700 5.16 14.64 -24.19
N ALA A 701 3.84 14.55 -24.38
CA ALA A 701 3.19 14.49 -25.69
C ALA A 701 3.65 15.62 -26.62
N ARG A 702 3.65 16.85 -26.11
CA ARG A 702 4.12 18.04 -26.85
C ARG A 702 5.60 17.95 -27.22
N ARG A 703 6.48 17.53 -26.31
CA ARG A 703 7.92 17.43 -26.56
C ARG A 703 8.29 16.35 -27.56
N HIS A 704 7.57 15.24 -27.57
CA HIS A 704 7.86 14.08 -28.42
C HIS A 704 6.96 13.97 -29.65
N GLY A 705 6.08 14.94 -29.89
CA GLY A 705 5.14 14.90 -31.02
C GLY A 705 4.16 13.73 -30.98
N ILE A 706 3.82 13.24 -29.77
CA ILE A 706 2.86 12.15 -29.58
C ILE A 706 1.47 12.76 -29.49
N ASP A 707 0.56 12.34 -30.35
CA ASP A 707 -0.85 12.76 -30.29
C ASP A 707 -1.47 12.43 -28.91
N TYR A 708 -2.31 13.31 -28.36
CA TYR A 708 -2.87 13.13 -27.01
C TYR A 708 -4.16 13.94 -26.84
N GLY A 709 -5.30 13.24 -26.87
CA GLY A 709 -6.63 13.83 -26.76
C GLY A 709 -7.07 14.16 -25.33
N GLY A 710 -6.29 13.74 -24.33
CA GLY A 710 -6.54 14.02 -22.91
C GLY A 710 -6.57 12.76 -22.05
N ALA A 711 -6.91 12.94 -20.77
CA ALA A 711 -6.72 11.93 -19.72
C ALA A 711 -7.32 10.55 -20.00
N SER A 712 -8.40 10.45 -20.78
CA SER A 712 -9.01 9.16 -21.15
C SER A 712 -8.11 8.31 -22.06
N ASP A 713 -7.23 8.94 -22.85
CA ASP A 713 -6.30 8.22 -23.72
C ASP A 713 -5.26 7.42 -22.91
N LEU A 714 -5.01 7.80 -21.66
CA LEU A 714 -4.06 7.10 -20.78
C LEU A 714 -4.54 5.71 -20.37
N TYR A 715 -5.81 5.36 -20.57
CA TYR A 715 -6.30 3.99 -20.39
C TYR A 715 -6.01 3.08 -21.60
N ARG A 716 -5.53 3.64 -22.72
CA ARG A 716 -5.13 2.86 -23.90
C ARG A 716 -3.66 2.48 -23.76
N PRO A 717 -3.31 1.18 -23.69
CA PRO A 717 -1.93 0.72 -23.54
C PRO A 717 -0.97 1.34 -24.53
N GLU A 718 -1.38 1.48 -25.80
CA GLU A 718 -0.55 2.05 -26.86
C GLU A 718 -0.09 3.46 -26.54
N ARG A 719 -1.01 4.31 -26.08
CA ARG A 719 -0.71 5.70 -25.75
C ARG A 719 0.05 5.80 -24.44
N ASN A 720 -0.36 5.01 -23.45
CA ASN A 720 0.22 5.05 -22.11
C ASN A 720 1.70 4.62 -22.13
N ILE A 721 2.02 3.52 -22.83
CA ILE A 721 3.40 3.03 -22.99
C ILE A 721 4.24 4.04 -23.77
N ALA A 722 3.73 4.57 -24.90
CA ALA A 722 4.46 5.55 -25.70
C ALA A 722 4.87 6.79 -24.88
N LEU A 723 3.91 7.38 -24.15
CA LEU A 723 4.16 8.56 -23.32
C LEU A 723 5.03 8.24 -22.10
N GLY A 724 4.77 7.11 -21.44
CA GLY A 724 5.46 6.77 -20.20
C GLY A 724 6.91 6.40 -20.44
N VAL A 725 7.22 5.65 -21.49
CA VAL A 725 8.61 5.32 -21.85
C VAL A 725 9.37 6.54 -22.36
N ALA A 726 8.71 7.44 -23.11
CA ALA A 726 9.30 8.73 -23.49
C ALA A 726 9.67 9.56 -22.25
N HIS A 727 8.79 9.60 -21.24
CA HIS A 727 9.06 10.27 -19.98
C HIS A 727 10.22 9.62 -19.21
N LEU A 728 10.28 8.29 -19.14
CA LEU A 728 11.38 7.58 -18.51
C LEU A 728 12.71 7.88 -19.17
N GLY A 729 12.78 7.93 -20.51
CA GLY A 729 13.98 8.32 -21.21
C GLY A 729 14.44 9.75 -20.90
N GLU A 730 13.50 10.69 -20.68
CA GLU A 730 13.84 12.05 -20.21
C GLU A 730 14.46 12.04 -18.82
N LEU A 731 13.88 11.28 -17.89
CA LEU A 731 14.40 11.16 -16.53
C LEU A 731 15.76 10.46 -16.52
N GLN A 732 15.91 9.37 -17.29
CA GLN A 732 17.17 8.64 -17.37
C GLN A 732 18.30 9.52 -17.87
N ARG A 733 18.07 10.33 -18.92
CA ARG A 733 19.07 11.31 -19.38
C ARG A 733 19.36 12.38 -18.34
N ARG A 734 18.35 12.86 -17.61
CA ARG A 734 18.53 13.89 -16.57
C ARG A 734 19.38 13.40 -15.40
N PHE A 735 19.23 12.13 -15.03
CA PHE A 735 19.92 11.52 -13.89
C PHE A 735 21.07 10.61 -14.32
N ASN A 736 21.60 10.76 -15.54
CA ASN A 736 22.76 10.03 -16.06
C ASN A 736 22.67 8.50 -15.90
N GLY A 737 21.48 7.93 -16.06
CA GLY A 737 21.26 6.49 -15.92
C GLY A 737 21.04 5.99 -14.48
N ASP A 738 21.08 6.85 -13.46
CA ASP A 738 20.84 6.45 -12.07
C ASP A 738 19.35 6.20 -11.82
N TRP A 739 18.96 4.93 -11.82
CA TRP A 739 17.57 4.51 -11.65
C TRP A 739 17.04 4.67 -10.24
N THR A 740 17.88 4.88 -9.23
CA THR A 740 17.39 5.26 -7.90
C THR A 740 16.78 6.67 -7.95
N LEU A 741 17.44 7.58 -8.65
CA LEU A 741 16.97 8.96 -8.87
C LEU A 741 15.83 9.02 -9.90
N VAL A 742 15.88 8.22 -10.97
CA VAL A 742 14.77 8.12 -11.94
C VAL A 742 13.50 7.65 -11.24
N ALA A 743 13.55 6.56 -10.48
CA ALA A 743 12.39 6.05 -9.76
C ALA A 743 11.89 7.03 -8.69
N ALA A 744 12.79 7.71 -7.97
CA ALA A 744 12.43 8.78 -7.04
C ALA A 744 11.71 9.93 -7.75
N ALA A 745 12.23 10.39 -8.89
CA ALA A 745 11.65 11.48 -9.66
C ALA A 745 10.30 11.11 -10.30
N TYR A 746 10.14 9.85 -10.71
CA TYR A 746 8.88 9.35 -11.25
C TYR A 746 7.77 9.38 -10.20
N ASN A 747 8.07 8.91 -8.99
CA ASN A 747 7.10 8.81 -7.90
C ASN A 747 6.86 10.14 -7.15
N ALA A 748 7.92 10.86 -6.77
CA ALA A 748 7.86 12.06 -5.93
C ALA A 748 8.00 13.38 -6.70
N GLY A 749 8.30 13.31 -8.00
CA GLY A 749 8.59 14.47 -8.84
C GLY A 749 10.08 14.83 -8.86
N ILE A 750 10.50 15.42 -9.99
CA ILE A 750 11.89 15.74 -10.28
C ILE A 750 12.52 16.65 -9.21
N SER A 751 11.81 17.71 -8.80
CA SER A 751 12.33 18.67 -7.82
C SER A 751 12.64 18.01 -6.47
N ARG A 752 11.87 16.99 -6.07
CA ARG A 752 12.11 16.24 -4.83
C ARG A 752 13.33 15.34 -4.94
N ALA A 753 13.46 14.59 -6.02
CA ALA A 753 14.63 13.75 -6.26
C ALA A 753 15.92 14.59 -6.27
N GLU A 754 15.92 15.73 -6.96
CA GLU A 754 17.07 16.65 -6.97
C GLU A 754 17.34 17.27 -5.60
N GLN A 755 16.29 17.65 -4.86
CA GLN A 755 16.42 18.16 -3.49
C GLN A 755 17.10 17.11 -2.60
N TRP A 756 16.59 15.87 -2.58
CA TRP A 756 17.13 14.82 -1.73
C TRP A 756 18.55 14.43 -2.11
N GLN A 757 18.90 14.44 -3.40
CA GLN A 757 20.29 14.24 -3.85
C GLN A 757 21.21 15.38 -3.38
N ARG A 758 20.76 16.64 -3.42
CA ARG A 758 21.56 17.79 -2.92
C ARG A 758 21.75 17.78 -1.42
N GLU A 759 20.73 17.35 -0.67
CA GLU A 759 20.76 17.27 0.79
C GLU A 759 21.61 16.08 1.29
N ARG A 760 21.78 15.04 0.45
CA ARG A 760 22.45 13.78 0.80
C ARG A 760 23.42 13.33 -0.32
N PRO A 761 24.39 14.18 -0.74
CA PRO A 761 25.16 13.92 -1.95
C PRO A 761 26.11 12.72 -1.83
N ASP A 762 26.63 12.48 -0.62
CA ASP A 762 27.72 11.53 -0.36
C ASP A 762 27.23 10.19 0.24
N LEU A 763 25.91 9.98 0.33
CA LEU A 763 25.37 8.72 0.85
C LEU A 763 25.40 7.62 -0.22
N GLU A 764 25.90 6.44 0.15
CA GLU A 764 25.72 5.21 -0.62
C GLU A 764 24.23 5.01 -0.96
N ARG A 765 23.96 4.45 -2.14
CA ARG A 765 22.60 4.40 -2.69
C ARG A 765 21.60 3.65 -1.83
N ASP A 766 22.01 2.59 -1.14
CA ASP A 766 21.15 1.88 -0.20
C ASP A 766 20.78 2.74 1.03
N ILE A 767 21.73 3.50 1.59
CA ILE A 767 21.46 4.47 2.69
C ILE A 767 20.58 5.60 2.17
N TRP A 768 20.91 6.14 1.00
CA TRP A 768 20.18 7.25 0.41
C TRP A 768 18.69 6.89 0.25
N ILE A 769 18.40 5.69 -0.27
CA ILE A 769 17.03 5.16 -0.37
C ILE A 769 16.40 5.02 1.02
N GLU A 770 17.06 4.36 1.98
CA GLU A 770 16.50 4.09 3.31
C GLU A 770 16.26 5.36 4.13
N THR A 771 16.97 6.45 3.85
CA THR A 771 16.86 7.73 4.55
C THR A 771 15.90 8.71 3.88
N LEU A 772 15.27 8.36 2.76
CA LEU A 772 14.28 9.22 2.11
C LEU A 772 13.10 9.52 3.06
N PRO A 773 12.66 10.79 3.15
CA PRO A 773 11.60 11.19 4.08
C PRO A 773 10.22 10.63 3.69
N TYR A 774 9.99 10.38 2.41
CA TYR A 774 8.72 9.87 1.91
C TYR A 774 8.73 8.35 1.96
N PHE A 775 7.96 7.80 2.91
CA PHE A 775 7.79 6.35 3.04
C PHE A 775 7.37 5.68 1.73
N GLU A 776 6.43 6.29 1.00
CA GLU A 776 5.96 5.77 -0.30
C GLU A 776 7.12 5.61 -1.29
N THR A 777 7.94 6.66 -1.46
CA THR A 777 9.07 6.65 -2.39
C THR A 777 10.19 5.72 -1.93
N ARG A 778 10.49 5.70 -0.62
CA ARG A 778 11.45 4.78 0.01
C ARG A 778 11.12 3.31 -0.22
N ASP A 779 9.84 2.96 -0.25
CA ASP A 779 9.39 1.59 -0.54
C ASP A 779 9.20 1.34 -2.05
N TYR A 780 8.96 2.40 -2.82
CA TYR A 780 8.75 2.34 -4.26
C TYR A 780 10.03 1.99 -5.03
N ILE A 781 11.15 2.66 -4.71
CA ILE A 781 12.43 2.44 -5.43
C ILE A 781 12.90 0.98 -5.31
N PRO A 782 13.01 0.38 -4.10
CA PRO A 782 13.34 -1.05 -3.95
C PRO A 782 12.43 -1.98 -4.75
N ARG A 783 11.13 -1.67 -4.78
CA ARG A 783 10.13 -2.46 -5.51
C ARG A 783 10.36 -2.41 -7.01
N VAL A 784 10.57 -1.23 -7.58
CA VAL A 784 10.83 -1.07 -9.02
C VAL A 784 12.10 -1.81 -9.42
N LEU A 785 13.19 -1.64 -8.66
CA LEU A 785 14.47 -2.28 -8.97
C LEU A 785 14.38 -3.80 -8.84
N ALA A 786 13.77 -4.33 -7.77
CA ALA A 786 13.58 -5.77 -7.62
C ALA A 786 12.67 -6.36 -8.70
N PHE A 787 11.61 -5.66 -9.08
CA PHE A 787 10.73 -6.11 -10.17
C PHE A 787 11.44 -6.08 -11.53
N ALA A 788 12.23 -5.04 -11.79
CA ALA A 788 13.04 -4.96 -13.00
C ALA A 788 14.04 -6.12 -13.07
N THR A 789 14.71 -6.45 -11.96
CA THR A 789 15.61 -7.61 -11.91
C THR A 789 14.89 -8.95 -12.13
N ILE A 790 13.67 -9.12 -11.63
CA ILE A 790 12.87 -10.31 -11.97
C ILE A 790 12.50 -10.33 -13.46
N TYR A 791 12.29 -9.17 -14.09
CA TYR A 791 12.09 -9.10 -15.54
C TYR A 791 13.37 -9.34 -16.34
N GLU A 792 14.55 -9.00 -15.83
CA GLU A 792 15.82 -9.42 -16.46
C GLU A 792 15.85 -10.95 -16.56
N TRP A 793 15.56 -11.65 -15.46
CA TRP A 793 15.43 -13.11 -15.45
C TRP A 793 14.36 -13.61 -16.43
N GLN A 794 13.15 -13.05 -16.39
CA GLN A 794 12.03 -13.47 -17.23
C GLN A 794 12.29 -13.23 -18.74
N LEU A 795 13.15 -12.27 -19.08
CA LEU A 795 13.56 -11.94 -20.44
C LEU A 795 14.85 -12.65 -20.87
N GLY A 796 15.48 -13.42 -19.98
CA GLY A 796 16.74 -14.12 -20.25
C GLY A 796 17.96 -13.20 -20.32
N HIS A 797 17.94 -12.07 -19.59
CA HIS A 797 19.05 -11.13 -19.46
C HIS A 797 19.79 -11.36 -18.13
N ASP A 798 21.04 -10.91 -18.06
CA ASP A 798 21.82 -10.91 -16.82
C ASP A 798 21.28 -9.88 -15.80
N PRO A 799 21.45 -10.12 -14.48
CA PRO A 799 20.99 -9.22 -13.41
C PRO A 799 21.84 -7.94 -13.31
N ALA A 800 21.66 -7.01 -14.24
CA ALA A 800 22.45 -5.78 -14.31
C ALA A 800 21.80 -4.62 -13.55
N VAL A 801 20.46 -4.53 -13.53
CA VAL A 801 19.74 -3.36 -12.98
C VAL A 801 20.10 -3.08 -11.53
N LEU A 802 19.97 -4.05 -10.62
CA LEU A 802 20.28 -3.82 -9.21
C LEU A 802 21.77 -3.54 -8.98
N ALA A 803 22.64 -4.31 -9.64
CA ALA A 803 24.09 -4.21 -9.47
C ALA A 803 24.60 -2.81 -9.88
N GLN A 804 24.17 -2.29 -11.03
CA GLN A 804 24.61 -1.00 -11.56
C GLN A 804 24.06 0.22 -10.81
N ASN A 805 22.92 0.07 -10.11
CA ASN A 805 22.24 1.19 -9.47
C ASN A 805 22.45 1.29 -7.96
N LEU A 806 22.92 0.21 -7.31
CA LEU A 806 23.08 0.18 -5.85
C LEU A 806 24.53 0.09 -5.38
N LEU A 807 25.43 -0.47 -6.19
CA LEU A 807 26.83 -0.63 -5.84
C LEU A 807 27.70 0.25 -6.73
N GLU A 808 28.64 0.98 -6.13
CA GLU A 808 29.65 1.73 -6.89
C GLU A 808 30.55 0.80 -7.72
N GLN A 809 30.81 -0.40 -7.19
CA GLN A 809 31.61 -1.43 -7.84
C GLN A 809 30.83 -2.75 -7.84
N PRO A 810 30.00 -2.99 -8.87
CA PRO A 810 29.24 -4.24 -8.96
C PRO A 810 30.18 -5.45 -9.14
N PRO A 811 29.83 -6.62 -8.57
CA PRO A 811 30.61 -7.83 -8.79
C PRO A 811 30.61 -8.24 -10.27
N ALA A 812 31.79 -8.60 -10.79
CA ALA A 812 32.03 -8.82 -12.21
C ALA A 812 31.20 -9.97 -12.83
N ASN A 813 30.80 -10.97 -12.02
CA ASN A 813 30.08 -12.16 -12.47
C ASN A 813 28.73 -12.29 -11.74
N THR A 814 27.91 -11.25 -11.77
CA THR A 814 26.56 -11.31 -11.20
C THR A 814 25.68 -12.19 -12.09
N ALA A 815 25.10 -13.25 -11.53
CA ALA A 815 24.22 -14.17 -12.26
C ALA A 815 23.02 -14.58 -11.41
N PHE A 816 21.95 -15.02 -12.07
CA PHE A 816 20.86 -15.71 -11.40
C PHE A 816 21.24 -17.16 -11.10
N ALA A 817 20.80 -17.69 -9.97
CA ALA A 817 20.90 -19.11 -9.66
C ALA A 817 19.63 -19.60 -8.96
N CYS A 818 19.28 -20.87 -9.17
CA CYS A 818 18.42 -21.60 -8.26
C CYS A 818 19.23 -22.77 -7.70
N PRO A 819 19.71 -22.69 -6.45
CA PRO A 819 20.50 -23.76 -5.86
C PRO A 819 19.71 -25.08 -5.93
N THR A 820 20.26 -26.08 -6.63
CA THR A 820 19.76 -27.46 -6.55
C THR A 820 20.03 -27.94 -5.14
N THR A 821 18.94 -28.22 -4.41
CA THR A 821 19.01 -28.81 -3.07
C THR A 821 19.51 -30.24 -3.08
#